data_AF-A0A3D3LCM8-F1
#
_entry.id   AF-A0A3D3LCM8-F1
#
_cell.length_a   1.000
_cell.length_b   1.000
_cell.length_c   1.000
_cell.angle_alpha   90.00
_cell.angle_beta   90.00
_cell.angle_gamma   90.00
#
_symmetry.space_group_name_H-M   'P 1'
#
loop_
_entity.id
_entity.type
_entity.pdbx_description
1 polymer ?
#
loop_
_entity_poly.entity_id
_entity_poly.type
_entity_poly.pdbx_seq_one_letter_code
_entity_poly.pdbx_strand_id
1 'polypeptide(L)'
;MSGPSRSVDTVMSSSRFSTAALALVLFGAVQAVGQMPRAFFSQHCEKCHSGAKPKGKFDITKLSADFSDASNREHWQRVLEQIQSGDMPPEDKPRPSEQDANTAMKWIRGEVDAIELARRAKEGRVVLRRLNRAEYANTMRDLLGVEVDLADLLPPDTSTNGFDNNAELLHTSSHLLRNYLDAADRVLDEAIASKPKPWILNKRFDIKDERTVKPNGSVYRHVPDGVAIFAAWESANIRVTMWNFRSHVRGRYRFRISAYAIQNEGKPVTYRVTAGTLKEVTEERLVGYFSVPQDKPTVIEFTEQLEPENRIRILAEGLPATPPQVQQVGVENYKGPGLVVQWVDIEGPLLESWPPPSHRALFGDLKQERVERERYEVVSSQPLADAERLLTDFARRAFRRPVSSQEIQPFLARVRSALKNGRSFEQAMRLGFKGILVSPDFLFLRERGPRLSDFELASRLSYFLWSSMPDEELLKLATANQLHEPEVLRGQLERLLRDPKSRSFTENFTGQWLKLRAIDDTLPDRTLYPEYDDILKTAMLKETKLFFDEVLSQDLPLTNFVHSEFTFLNERLARHYRIPGVEGMDMRKVTLPAGSHRGGLLTMGSILKVTANGTTTSPIIRGSWVLERILGTPPPKPPPDVEAIEPDIRGATTIREQLAKHRNVESCASCHKKIDPPGFALESFDVIGGWRTHYRATGEPRIIDGRRRRYWDGPAVDPGDVTPDGRRFENIDGYKQLLIENKDQLARNLAEKLLAYGTGAAPTSTDDTQIEKIISRVHARNFGFKSLIHEVVQSDLFQTK
;
A
#
# COMPACT_ATOMS: atom_id res chain seq x y z
N MET A 1 33.80 88.66 -40.19
CA MET A 1 35.06 88.23 -40.85
C MET A 1 35.27 86.76 -40.55
N SER A 2 35.53 85.97 -41.60
CA SER A 2 36.28 84.69 -41.60
C SER A 2 35.66 83.44 -40.96
N GLY A 3 35.19 82.48 -41.79
CA GLY A 3 34.87 81.07 -41.42
C GLY A 3 36.10 80.15 -41.42
N PRO A 4 36.07 78.88 -41.87
CA PRO A 4 35.02 77.82 -41.87
C PRO A 4 35.56 76.38 -41.57
N SER A 5 34.70 75.34 -41.52
CA SER A 5 34.82 74.01 -42.22
C SER A 5 33.91 72.92 -41.60
N ARG A 6 32.86 72.47 -42.32
CA ARG A 6 32.63 71.15 -43.01
C ARG A 6 32.33 69.95 -42.07
N SER A 7 31.31 69.09 -42.25
CA SER A 7 30.26 68.91 -43.28
C SER A 7 29.29 67.75 -42.89
N VAL A 8 27.96 67.94 -43.13
CA VAL A 8 26.95 67.05 -43.81
C VAL A 8 26.56 65.71 -43.13
N ASP A 9 25.31 65.23 -43.04
CA ASP A 9 23.92 65.74 -43.13
C ASP A 9 22.94 64.65 -42.58
N THR A 10 22.01 65.08 -41.70
CA THR A 10 20.53 64.96 -41.70
C THR A 10 19.85 63.68 -42.28
N VAL A 11 18.88 63.00 -41.63
CA VAL A 11 17.44 63.36 -41.53
C VAL A 11 16.67 62.43 -40.56
N MET A 12 15.73 63.02 -39.80
CA MET A 12 14.73 62.40 -38.90
C MET A 12 13.53 61.79 -39.64
N SER A 13 12.87 60.79 -39.04
CA SER A 13 11.49 60.41 -39.35
C SER A 13 10.75 59.92 -38.10
N SER A 14 9.54 60.45 -37.90
CA SER A 14 8.57 60.10 -36.88
C SER A 14 7.32 59.49 -37.53
N SER A 15 6.73 58.47 -36.91
CA SER A 15 5.54 57.78 -37.40
C SER A 15 4.39 57.83 -36.38
N ARG A 16 3.16 57.95 -36.89
CA ARG A 16 1.90 57.78 -36.16
C ARG A 16 0.91 56.91 -36.97
N PHE A 17 0.06 56.23 -36.21
CA PHE A 17 -1.32 55.75 -36.46
C PHE A 17 -1.61 54.31 -36.97
N SER A 18 -2.24 53.56 -36.05
CA SER A 18 -3.52 52.82 -36.11
C SER A 18 -3.74 51.58 -36.98
N THR A 19 -3.84 50.45 -36.27
CA THR A 19 -4.93 49.42 -36.24
C THR A 19 -5.66 49.02 -37.52
N ALA A 20 -5.43 47.78 -37.98
CA ALA A 20 -6.47 46.77 -38.26
C ALA A 20 -5.85 45.38 -38.56
N ALA A 21 -6.45 44.35 -37.95
CA ALA A 21 -6.56 42.94 -38.38
C ALA A 21 -5.29 42.16 -38.80
N LEU A 22 -4.86 41.23 -37.95
CA LEU A 22 -4.78 39.81 -38.32
C LEU A 22 -4.69 38.94 -37.06
N ALA A 23 -5.83 38.39 -36.65
CA ALA A 23 -5.86 37.22 -35.79
C ALA A 23 -5.69 36.00 -36.69
N LEU A 24 -4.48 35.45 -36.78
CA LEU A 24 -4.25 34.07 -37.21
C LEU A 24 -2.85 33.65 -36.78
N VAL A 25 -2.72 32.36 -36.45
CA VAL A 25 -1.50 31.62 -36.12
C VAL A 25 -1.10 31.66 -34.64
N LEU A 26 -1.48 30.60 -33.93
CA LEU A 26 -0.54 29.65 -33.31
C LEU A 26 -1.31 28.35 -32.97
N PHE A 27 -1.81 27.66 -34.00
CA PHE A 27 -1.89 26.20 -33.93
C PHE A 27 -0.49 25.70 -34.22
N GLY A 28 0.25 25.30 -33.18
CA GLY A 28 1.50 24.60 -33.35
C GLY A 28 1.22 23.27 -34.07
N ALA A 29 1.67 23.17 -35.31
CA ALA A 29 1.67 21.90 -36.02
C ALA A 29 2.61 20.95 -35.28
N VAL A 30 2.06 19.82 -34.81
CA VAL A 30 2.87 18.66 -34.41
C VAL A 30 3.67 18.26 -35.65
N GLN A 31 4.99 18.51 -35.65
CA GLN A 31 5.83 18.01 -36.73
C GLN A 31 5.92 16.49 -36.58
N ALA A 32 5.48 15.76 -37.61
CA ALA A 32 5.65 14.31 -37.69
C ALA A 32 7.14 13.95 -37.53
N VAL A 33 7.43 12.95 -36.71
CA VAL A 33 8.79 12.51 -36.35
C VAL A 33 9.47 11.75 -37.50
N GLY A 34 8.74 11.42 -38.56
CA GLY A 34 9.29 10.94 -39.82
C GLY A 34 8.21 10.43 -40.77
N GLN A 35 8.60 10.00 -41.98
CA GLN A 35 7.67 9.31 -42.87
C GLN A 35 7.41 7.89 -42.36
N MET A 36 6.13 7.49 -42.37
CA MET A 36 5.71 6.13 -42.05
C MET A 36 6.51 5.09 -42.86
N PRO A 37 7.14 4.09 -42.21
CA PRO A 37 7.88 3.00 -42.87
C PRO A 37 6.98 2.03 -43.66
N ARG A 38 6.27 2.52 -44.69
CA ARG A 38 5.28 1.75 -45.46
C ARG A 38 5.83 0.45 -46.03
N ALA A 39 7.09 0.46 -46.48
CA ALA A 39 7.75 -0.74 -47.01
C ALA A 39 7.84 -1.86 -45.96
N PHE A 40 8.18 -1.52 -44.72
CA PHE A 40 8.24 -2.49 -43.62
C PHE A 40 6.88 -3.12 -43.35
N PHE A 41 5.83 -2.31 -43.17
CA PHE A 41 4.49 -2.81 -42.86
C PHE A 41 3.90 -3.61 -44.03
N SER A 42 4.15 -3.20 -45.27
CA SER A 42 3.69 -3.95 -46.44
C SER A 42 4.40 -5.31 -46.58
N GLN A 43 5.71 -5.35 -46.34
CA GLN A 43 6.49 -6.57 -46.46
C GLN A 43 6.21 -7.57 -45.34
N HIS A 44 6.05 -7.10 -44.10
CA HIS A 44 6.04 -7.94 -42.91
C HIS A 44 4.67 -8.07 -42.22
N CYS A 45 3.72 -7.15 -42.44
CA CYS A 45 2.43 -7.14 -41.73
C CYS A 45 1.23 -7.39 -42.66
N GLU A 46 1.16 -6.70 -43.81
CA GLU A 46 -0.04 -6.69 -44.67
C GLU A 46 -0.43 -8.08 -45.20
N LYS A 47 0.54 -8.98 -45.45
CA LYS A 47 0.25 -10.35 -45.91
C LYS A 47 -0.68 -11.14 -44.97
N CYS A 48 -0.69 -10.83 -43.68
CA CYS A 48 -1.54 -11.48 -42.68
C CYS A 48 -2.64 -10.56 -42.13
N HIS A 49 -2.39 -9.26 -42.09
CA HIS A 49 -3.25 -8.25 -41.45
C HIS A 49 -3.88 -7.31 -42.48
N SER A 50 -4.35 -7.84 -43.61
CA SER A 50 -5.14 -7.09 -44.60
C SER A 50 -6.20 -8.00 -45.26
N GLY A 51 -7.09 -7.40 -46.06
CA GLY A 51 -8.07 -8.12 -46.86
C GLY A 51 -9.36 -8.50 -46.11
N ALA A 52 -10.17 -9.40 -46.70
CA ALA A 52 -11.53 -9.68 -46.23
C ALA A 52 -11.61 -10.45 -44.89
N LYS A 53 -10.54 -11.15 -44.49
CA LYS A 53 -10.46 -11.94 -43.24
C LYS A 53 -9.04 -11.85 -42.64
N PRO A 54 -8.64 -10.68 -42.12
CA PRO A 54 -7.31 -10.49 -41.57
C PRO A 54 -7.12 -11.32 -40.29
N LYS A 55 -5.90 -11.83 -40.06
CA LYS A 55 -5.57 -12.57 -38.84
C LYS A 55 -5.76 -11.68 -37.61
N GLY A 56 -6.23 -12.27 -36.52
CA GLY A 56 -6.47 -11.57 -35.26
C GLY A 56 -7.56 -10.48 -35.32
N LYS A 57 -8.41 -10.47 -36.37
CA LYS A 57 -9.41 -9.40 -36.64
C LYS A 57 -8.78 -8.00 -36.70
N PHE A 58 -7.49 -7.91 -37.03
CA PHE A 58 -6.73 -6.67 -37.07
C PHE A 58 -6.26 -6.39 -38.50
N ASP A 59 -6.67 -5.25 -39.06
CA ASP A 59 -6.32 -4.80 -40.41
C ASP A 59 -5.40 -3.57 -40.34
N ILE A 60 -4.12 -3.77 -40.62
CA ILE A 60 -3.10 -2.71 -40.51
C ILE A 60 -3.31 -1.62 -41.58
N THR A 61 -3.96 -1.95 -42.70
CA THR A 61 -4.19 -0.99 -43.80
C THR A 61 -5.22 0.09 -43.44
N LYS A 62 -5.98 -0.13 -42.36
CA LYS A 62 -6.92 0.85 -41.80
C LYS A 62 -6.26 1.85 -40.86
N LEU A 63 -5.02 1.61 -40.44
CA LEU A 63 -4.30 2.54 -39.58
C LEU A 63 -3.72 3.69 -40.40
N SER A 64 -3.93 4.91 -39.92
CA SER A 64 -3.34 6.12 -40.51
C SER A 64 -2.09 6.54 -39.74
N ALA A 65 -1.28 7.42 -40.32
CA ALA A 65 -0.17 8.07 -39.60
C ALA A 65 -0.66 9.20 -38.67
N ASP A 66 -1.98 9.34 -38.46
CA ASP A 66 -2.55 10.34 -37.56
C ASP A 66 -2.64 9.79 -36.13
N PHE A 67 -1.66 10.15 -35.31
CA PHE A 67 -1.65 9.80 -33.89
C PHE A 67 -2.50 10.76 -33.04
N SER A 68 -3.28 11.68 -33.59
CA SER A 68 -4.21 12.50 -32.79
C SER A 68 -5.49 11.72 -32.39
N ASP A 69 -5.89 10.72 -33.18
CA ASP A 69 -6.98 9.80 -32.87
C ASP A 69 -6.57 8.77 -31.81
N ALA A 70 -7.30 8.71 -30.70
CA ALA A 70 -6.98 7.82 -29.57
C ALA A 70 -7.08 6.33 -29.92
N SER A 71 -8.08 5.93 -30.72
CA SER A 71 -8.25 4.55 -31.15
C SER A 71 -7.14 4.15 -32.13
N ASN A 72 -6.80 5.02 -33.07
CA ASN A 72 -5.69 4.78 -33.99
C ASN A 72 -4.35 4.65 -33.26
N ARG A 73 -4.08 5.52 -32.27
CA ARG A 73 -2.89 5.41 -31.40
C ARG A 73 -2.83 4.09 -30.64
N GLU A 74 -3.93 3.66 -30.02
CA GLU A 74 -3.97 2.41 -29.25
C GLU A 74 -3.62 1.21 -30.14
N HIS A 75 -4.13 1.19 -31.37
CA HIS A 75 -3.78 0.16 -32.34
C HIS A 75 -2.28 0.19 -32.74
N TRP A 76 -1.70 1.37 -32.95
CA TRP A 76 -0.26 1.51 -33.22
C TRP A 76 0.60 1.05 -32.03
N GLN A 77 0.18 1.34 -30.80
CA GLN A 77 0.86 0.84 -29.59
C GLN A 77 0.83 -0.68 -29.52
N ARG A 78 -0.30 -1.32 -29.87
CA ARG A 78 -0.37 -2.80 -29.98
C ARG A 78 0.59 -3.33 -31.05
N VAL A 79 0.72 -2.66 -32.21
CA VAL A 79 1.70 -3.05 -33.23
C VAL A 79 3.13 -2.94 -32.70
N LEU A 80 3.46 -1.84 -32.01
CA LEU A 80 4.76 -1.64 -31.37
C LEU A 80 5.08 -2.77 -30.39
N GLU A 81 4.13 -3.15 -29.54
CA GLU A 81 4.29 -4.24 -28.58
C GLU A 81 4.63 -5.57 -29.27
N GLN A 82 3.94 -5.91 -30.36
CA GLN A 82 4.18 -7.15 -31.12
C GLN A 82 5.53 -7.19 -31.83
N ILE A 83 6.02 -6.03 -32.31
CA ILE A 83 7.36 -5.92 -32.91
C ILE A 83 8.41 -6.02 -31.81
N GLN A 84 8.22 -5.31 -30.70
CA GLN A 84 9.15 -5.29 -29.56
C GLN A 84 9.28 -6.65 -28.87
N SER A 85 8.18 -7.42 -28.80
CA SER A 85 8.21 -8.76 -28.25
C SER A 85 8.86 -9.80 -29.17
N GLY A 86 9.03 -9.45 -30.46
CA GLY A 86 9.50 -10.38 -31.50
C GLY A 86 8.46 -11.44 -31.88
N ASP A 87 7.21 -11.29 -31.45
CA ASP A 87 6.14 -12.26 -31.70
C ASP A 87 5.64 -12.17 -33.16
N MET A 88 5.73 -10.99 -33.77
CA MET A 88 5.32 -10.76 -35.16
C MET A 88 6.47 -10.24 -36.02
N PRO A 89 6.71 -10.83 -37.22
CA PRO A 89 6.02 -11.97 -37.80
C PRO A 89 6.30 -13.30 -37.06
N PRO A 90 5.35 -14.28 -37.11
CA PRO A 90 5.53 -15.60 -36.48
C PRO A 90 6.78 -16.33 -36.98
N GLU A 91 7.27 -17.33 -36.23
CA GLU A 91 8.53 -18.04 -36.54
C GLU A 91 8.54 -18.70 -37.94
N ASP A 92 7.37 -19.08 -38.47
CA ASP A 92 7.21 -19.68 -39.79
C ASP A 92 7.17 -18.66 -40.95
N LYS A 93 7.35 -17.35 -40.66
CA LYS A 93 7.32 -16.27 -41.64
C LYS A 93 8.66 -15.51 -41.70
N PRO A 94 8.97 -14.88 -42.85
CA PRO A 94 10.17 -14.04 -42.96
C PRO A 94 10.14 -12.88 -41.95
N ARG A 95 11.01 -12.95 -40.94
CA ARG A 95 11.18 -11.90 -39.95
C ARG A 95 12.01 -10.74 -40.49
N PRO A 96 11.71 -9.50 -40.10
CA PRO A 96 12.52 -8.34 -40.46
C PRO A 96 13.92 -8.44 -39.87
N SER A 97 14.87 -7.71 -40.45
CA SER A 97 16.17 -7.49 -39.80
C SER A 97 15.96 -6.70 -38.50
N GLU A 98 16.88 -6.85 -37.54
CA GLU A 98 16.85 -6.08 -36.30
C GLU A 98 16.84 -4.56 -36.57
N GLN A 99 17.58 -4.12 -37.59
CA GLN A 99 17.63 -2.72 -38.02
C GLN A 99 16.28 -2.23 -38.55
N ASP A 100 15.58 -3.02 -39.38
CA ASP A 100 14.29 -2.64 -39.94
C ASP A 100 13.20 -2.61 -38.87
N ALA A 101 13.19 -3.61 -37.99
CA ALA A 101 12.29 -3.64 -36.83
C ALA A 101 12.52 -2.43 -35.91
N ASN A 102 13.78 -2.11 -35.60
CA ASN A 102 14.14 -0.94 -34.80
C ASN A 102 13.71 0.37 -35.46
N THR A 103 13.79 0.46 -36.80
CA THR A 103 13.33 1.64 -37.54
C THR A 103 11.82 1.83 -37.41
N ALA A 104 11.04 0.76 -37.59
CA ALA A 104 9.58 0.81 -37.43
C ALA A 104 9.16 1.13 -35.99
N MET A 105 9.79 0.49 -34.99
CA MET A 105 9.54 0.78 -33.58
C MET A 105 9.87 2.22 -33.21
N LYS A 106 11.01 2.75 -33.69
CA LYS A 106 11.44 4.12 -33.43
C LYS A 106 10.46 5.14 -34.01
N TRP A 107 9.90 4.88 -35.19
CA TRP A 107 8.87 5.74 -35.78
C TRP A 107 7.59 5.75 -34.93
N ILE A 108 7.02 4.57 -34.61
CA ILE A 108 5.79 4.49 -33.80
C ILE A 108 5.99 5.18 -32.44
N ARG A 109 7.11 4.88 -31.75
CA ARG A 109 7.44 5.51 -30.46
C ARG A 109 7.55 7.02 -30.60
N GLY A 110 8.25 7.51 -31.61
CA GLY A 110 8.42 8.94 -31.86
C GLY A 110 7.09 9.68 -32.00
N GLU A 111 6.14 9.14 -32.77
CA GLU A 111 4.82 9.75 -32.94
C GLU A 111 3.98 9.71 -31.66
N VAL A 112 3.99 8.59 -30.92
CA VAL A 112 3.32 8.48 -29.61
C VAL A 112 3.91 9.46 -28.61
N ASP A 113 5.24 9.55 -28.55
CA ASP A 113 5.97 10.44 -27.66
C ASP A 113 5.68 11.90 -28.00
N ALA A 114 5.58 12.27 -29.28
CA ALA A 114 5.25 13.64 -29.70
C ALA A 114 3.86 14.08 -29.21
N ILE A 115 2.86 13.21 -29.31
CA ILE A 115 1.50 13.49 -28.81
C ILE A 115 1.49 13.61 -27.28
N GLU A 116 2.17 12.70 -26.59
CA GLU A 116 2.25 12.73 -25.13
C GLU A 116 3.01 13.96 -24.62
N LEU A 117 4.12 14.34 -25.25
CA LEU A 117 4.86 15.56 -24.95
C LEU A 117 4.01 16.82 -25.18
N ALA A 118 3.25 16.88 -26.27
CA ALA A 118 2.34 18.01 -26.54
C ALA A 118 1.22 18.11 -25.50
N ARG A 119 0.64 16.97 -25.07
CA ARG A 119 -0.34 16.92 -23.99
C ARG A 119 0.26 17.37 -22.66
N ARG A 120 1.44 16.85 -22.30
CA ARG A 120 2.16 17.20 -21.07
C ARG A 120 2.56 18.68 -21.01
N ALA A 121 2.97 19.26 -22.13
CA ALA A 121 3.29 20.70 -22.19
C ALA A 121 2.08 21.58 -21.81
N LYS A 122 0.86 21.09 -22.05
CA LYS A 122 -0.38 21.78 -21.71
C LYS A 122 -0.89 21.45 -20.30
N GLU A 123 -0.80 20.19 -19.88
CA GLU A 123 -1.50 19.68 -18.70
C GLU A 123 -0.59 19.36 -17.51
N GLY A 124 0.71 19.16 -17.75
CA GLY A 124 1.66 18.49 -16.86
C GLY A 124 1.59 16.96 -16.98
N ARG A 125 2.55 16.25 -16.38
CA ARG A 125 2.57 14.78 -16.31
C ARG A 125 1.50 14.24 -15.35
N VAL A 126 1.33 14.88 -14.20
CA VAL A 126 0.34 14.55 -13.16
C VAL A 126 -0.87 15.45 -13.32
N VAL A 127 -2.05 14.86 -13.47
CA VAL A 127 -3.33 15.59 -13.49
C VAL A 127 -3.77 15.96 -12.07
N LEU A 128 -5.03 16.32 -11.86
CA LEU A 128 -5.55 16.64 -10.54
C LEU A 128 -5.71 15.37 -9.68
N ARG A 129 -4.77 15.12 -8.77
CA ARG A 129 -4.76 13.93 -7.90
C ARG A 129 -5.57 14.15 -6.63
N ARG A 130 -6.63 13.36 -6.41
CA ARG A 130 -7.35 13.33 -5.13
C ARG A 130 -6.50 12.61 -4.07
N LEU A 131 -6.69 12.94 -2.79
CA LEU A 131 -6.25 12.05 -1.71
C LEU A 131 -6.99 10.73 -1.79
N ASN A 132 -6.29 9.61 -1.84
CA ASN A 132 -6.94 8.29 -1.71
C ASN A 132 -7.54 8.15 -0.28
N ARG A 133 -8.32 7.08 -0.05
CA ARG A 133 -9.00 6.84 1.22
C ARG A 133 -8.04 6.85 2.42
N ALA A 134 -6.87 6.22 2.29
CA ALA A 134 -5.88 6.14 3.37
C ALA A 134 -5.24 7.51 3.64
N GLU A 135 -4.87 8.23 2.59
CA GLU A 135 -4.30 9.58 2.64
C GLU A 135 -5.28 10.58 3.26
N TYR A 136 -6.57 10.52 2.92
CA TYR A 136 -7.61 11.34 3.54
C TYR A 136 -7.72 11.05 5.04
N ALA A 137 -7.84 9.78 5.44
CA ALA A 137 -7.96 9.40 6.85
C ALA A 137 -6.72 9.81 7.67
N ASN A 138 -5.52 9.60 7.14
CA ASN A 138 -4.27 10.02 7.77
C ASN A 138 -4.17 11.54 7.88
N THR A 139 -4.57 12.28 6.84
CA THR A 139 -4.57 13.74 6.84
C THR A 139 -5.53 14.29 7.89
N MET A 140 -6.72 13.70 8.03
CA MET A 140 -7.67 14.08 9.09
C MET A 140 -7.07 13.81 10.48
N ARG A 141 -6.40 12.66 10.66
CA ARG A 141 -5.70 12.32 11.90
C ARG A 141 -4.62 13.34 12.24
N ASP A 142 -3.78 13.72 11.30
CA ASP A 142 -2.68 14.65 11.55
C ASP A 142 -3.16 16.10 11.71
N LEU A 143 -4.22 16.49 11.00
CA LEU A 143 -4.78 17.84 11.06
C LEU A 143 -5.51 18.11 12.38
N LEU A 144 -6.20 17.10 12.91
CA LEU A 144 -7.11 17.21 14.06
C LEU A 144 -6.68 16.39 15.28
N GLY A 145 -5.68 15.54 15.19
CA GLY A 145 -5.21 14.71 16.30
C GLY A 145 -6.20 13.63 16.76
N VAL A 146 -7.12 13.19 15.89
CA VAL A 146 -8.14 12.18 16.22
C VAL A 146 -8.07 10.97 15.30
N GLU A 147 -8.22 9.78 15.88
CA GLU A 147 -8.28 8.53 15.13
C GLU A 147 -9.73 8.11 14.95
N VAL A 148 -10.26 8.23 13.74
CA VAL A 148 -11.64 7.87 13.40
C VAL A 148 -11.61 6.86 12.26
N ASP A 149 -12.32 5.74 12.43
CA ASP A 149 -12.53 4.82 11.32
C ASP A 149 -13.53 5.43 10.33
N LEU A 150 -13.13 5.47 9.06
CA LEU A 150 -13.89 6.04 7.94
C LEU A 150 -14.11 5.02 6.82
N ALA A 151 -13.72 3.75 7.02
CA ALA A 151 -13.77 2.73 5.97
C ALA A 151 -15.20 2.38 5.52
N ASP A 152 -16.18 2.59 6.40
CA ASP A 152 -17.62 2.42 6.14
C ASP A 152 -18.21 3.56 5.31
N LEU A 153 -17.65 4.76 5.41
CA LEU A 153 -18.09 5.94 4.65
C LEU A 153 -17.35 6.05 3.31
N LEU A 154 -16.07 5.72 3.27
CA LEU A 154 -15.22 5.89 2.09
C LEU A 154 -14.91 4.54 1.44
N PRO A 155 -15.39 4.28 0.21
CA PRO A 155 -15.12 3.02 -0.48
C PRO A 155 -13.62 2.89 -0.81
N PRO A 156 -13.10 1.66 -0.96
CA PRO A 156 -11.75 1.44 -1.48
C PRO A 156 -11.56 2.07 -2.87
N ASP A 157 -10.37 2.63 -3.11
CA ASP A 157 -10.01 3.20 -4.41
C ASP A 157 -9.52 2.13 -5.39
N THR A 158 -9.82 2.31 -6.68
CA THR A 158 -9.36 1.41 -7.74
C THR A 158 -7.86 1.58 -7.96
N SER A 159 -7.12 0.48 -7.98
CA SER A 159 -5.69 0.50 -8.30
C SER A 159 -5.43 0.44 -9.81
N THR A 160 -4.48 1.24 -10.30
CA THR A 160 -3.90 1.13 -11.64
C THR A 160 -2.38 1.19 -11.56
N ASN A 161 -1.69 0.49 -12.47
CA ASN A 161 -0.23 0.32 -12.45
C ASN A 161 0.33 -0.21 -11.11
N GLY A 162 -0.55 -0.85 -10.32
CA GLY A 162 -0.23 -1.40 -9.01
C GLY A 162 -0.51 -0.48 -7.81
N PHE A 163 -1.02 0.74 -8.01
CA PHE A 163 -1.26 1.72 -6.94
C PHE A 163 -2.65 2.37 -7.01
N ASP A 164 -3.22 2.69 -5.86
CA ASP A 164 -4.54 3.29 -5.65
C ASP A 164 -4.50 4.81 -5.45
N ASN A 165 -3.31 5.41 -5.45
CA ASN A 165 -3.12 6.87 -5.38
C ASN A 165 -2.87 7.49 -6.76
N ASN A 166 -3.24 6.78 -7.84
CA ASN A 166 -3.04 7.26 -9.20
C ASN A 166 -4.13 8.27 -9.62
N ALA A 167 -3.72 9.41 -10.13
CA ALA A 167 -4.60 10.53 -10.46
C ALA A 167 -5.64 10.19 -11.57
N GLU A 168 -5.34 9.26 -12.47
CA GLU A 168 -6.21 8.92 -13.61
C GLU A 168 -7.53 8.26 -13.19
N LEU A 169 -7.53 7.44 -12.13
CA LEU A 169 -8.71 6.69 -11.69
C LEU A 169 -9.39 7.25 -10.44
N LEU A 170 -8.83 8.28 -9.83
CA LEU A 170 -9.35 8.89 -8.61
C LEU A 170 -10.47 9.92 -8.87
N HIS A 171 -11.44 9.53 -9.69
CA HIS A 171 -12.60 10.37 -9.99
C HIS A 171 -13.48 10.61 -8.77
N THR A 172 -14.21 11.73 -8.78
CA THR A 172 -15.21 12.06 -7.76
C THR A 172 -16.63 11.92 -8.30
N SER A 173 -17.49 11.26 -7.56
CA SER A 173 -18.93 11.20 -7.81
C SER A 173 -19.70 12.05 -6.81
N SER A 174 -20.95 12.38 -7.12
CA SER A 174 -21.84 13.08 -6.19
C SER A 174 -22.09 12.28 -4.90
N HIS A 175 -22.12 10.95 -4.98
CA HIS A 175 -22.21 10.07 -3.83
C HIS A 175 -20.96 10.16 -2.96
N LEU A 176 -19.77 10.08 -3.56
CA LEU A 176 -18.50 10.18 -2.82
C LEU A 176 -18.36 11.54 -2.11
N LEU A 177 -18.81 12.64 -2.74
CA LEU A 177 -18.80 13.96 -2.10
C LEU A 177 -19.74 14.05 -0.89
N ARG A 178 -20.89 13.35 -0.90
CA ARG A 178 -21.74 13.23 0.29
C ARG A 178 -21.03 12.46 1.39
N ASN A 179 -20.38 11.36 1.06
CA ASN A 179 -19.64 10.58 2.05
C ASN A 179 -18.48 11.37 2.67
N TYR A 180 -17.82 12.27 1.91
CA TYR A 180 -16.84 13.20 2.48
C TYR A 180 -17.45 14.20 3.46
N LEU A 181 -18.68 14.68 3.21
CA LEU A 181 -19.40 15.54 4.15
C LEU A 181 -19.70 14.77 5.45
N ASP A 182 -20.12 13.52 5.35
CA ASP A 182 -20.43 12.68 6.52
C ASP A 182 -19.15 12.31 7.28
N ALA A 183 -18.06 12.01 6.57
CA ALA A 183 -16.75 11.77 7.16
C ALA A 183 -16.24 13.02 7.90
N ALA A 184 -16.35 14.20 7.29
CA ALA A 184 -15.98 15.46 7.95
C ALA A 184 -16.80 15.72 9.21
N ASP A 185 -18.11 15.42 9.20
CA ASP A 185 -18.92 15.52 10.41
C ASP A 185 -18.46 14.54 11.50
N ARG A 186 -18.27 13.26 11.15
CA ARG A 186 -17.84 12.24 12.12
C ARG A 186 -16.50 12.60 12.79
N VAL A 187 -15.57 13.16 12.02
CA VAL A 187 -14.27 13.60 12.56
C VAL A 187 -14.42 14.87 13.41
N LEU A 188 -15.25 15.84 13.00
CA LEU A 188 -15.51 17.05 13.81
C LEU A 188 -16.27 16.73 15.10
N ASP A 189 -17.16 15.73 15.10
CA ASP A 189 -17.83 15.24 16.32
C ASP A 189 -16.84 14.71 17.34
N GLU A 190 -15.79 14.03 16.87
CA GLU A 190 -14.72 13.53 17.73
C GLU A 190 -13.77 14.66 18.18
N ALA A 191 -13.40 15.57 17.28
CA ALA A 191 -12.44 16.61 17.57
C ALA A 191 -12.99 17.69 18.52
N ILE A 192 -14.30 17.98 18.46
CA ILE A 192 -14.92 19.04 19.26
C ILE A 192 -15.40 18.47 20.60
N ALA A 193 -14.65 18.77 21.66
CA ALA A 193 -15.01 18.43 23.03
C ALA A 193 -16.24 19.21 23.54
N SER A 194 -17.43 18.74 23.19
CA SER A 194 -18.71 19.38 23.56
C SER A 194 -19.39 18.77 24.80
N LYS A 195 -18.77 17.77 25.42
CA LYS A 195 -19.22 17.10 26.64
C LYS A 195 -18.39 17.53 27.85
N PRO A 196 -18.80 17.26 29.10
CA PRO A 196 -17.95 17.48 30.26
C PRO A 196 -16.64 16.68 30.16
N LYS A 197 -15.60 17.16 30.86
CA LYS A 197 -14.34 16.41 31.01
C LYS A 197 -14.64 15.00 31.54
N PRO A 198 -14.22 13.93 30.83
CA PRO A 198 -14.48 12.58 31.32
C PRO A 198 -13.68 12.31 32.59
N TRP A 199 -14.27 11.51 33.48
CA TRP A 199 -13.56 10.98 34.64
C TRP A 199 -12.56 9.90 34.18
N ILE A 200 -11.43 9.79 34.88
CA ILE A 200 -10.36 8.82 34.59
C ILE A 200 -10.55 7.60 35.49
N LEU A 201 -10.71 6.42 34.90
CA LEU A 201 -10.60 5.15 35.59
C LEU A 201 -9.12 4.88 35.90
N ASN A 202 -8.82 4.46 37.11
CA ASN A 202 -7.54 3.85 37.45
C ASN A 202 -7.84 2.73 38.46
N LYS A 203 -7.94 1.50 37.97
CA LYS A 203 -8.40 0.36 38.77
C LYS A 203 -7.69 -0.93 38.37
N ARG A 204 -7.29 -1.69 39.39
CA ARG A 204 -6.87 -3.09 39.28
C ARG A 204 -8.09 -4.02 39.32
N PHE A 205 -8.12 -4.98 38.42
CA PHE A 205 -9.10 -6.05 38.38
C PHE A 205 -8.38 -7.39 38.63
N ASP A 206 -8.78 -8.12 39.67
CA ASP A 206 -8.33 -9.50 39.88
C ASP A 206 -9.08 -10.40 38.91
N ILE A 207 -8.35 -11.30 38.23
CA ILE A 207 -8.97 -12.16 37.23
C ILE A 207 -9.94 -13.18 37.85
N LYS A 208 -9.77 -13.50 39.15
CA LYS A 208 -10.63 -14.41 39.90
C LYS A 208 -12.07 -13.88 40.05
N ASP A 209 -12.25 -12.56 39.95
CA ASP A 209 -13.55 -11.91 40.09
C ASP A 209 -14.32 -11.84 38.76
N GLU A 210 -13.72 -12.27 37.65
CA GLU A 210 -14.37 -12.25 36.35
C GLU A 210 -15.38 -13.39 36.21
N ARG A 211 -16.60 -13.08 35.76
CA ARG A 211 -17.69 -14.06 35.68
C ARG A 211 -17.43 -15.24 34.73
N THR A 212 -16.51 -15.10 33.77
CA THR A 212 -16.06 -16.18 32.88
C THR A 212 -15.11 -17.15 33.58
N VAL A 213 -14.52 -16.71 34.70
CA VAL A 213 -13.54 -17.42 35.51
C VAL A 213 -14.25 -17.89 36.79
N LYS A 214 -15.14 -18.87 36.65
CA LYS A 214 -15.78 -19.51 37.82
C LYS A 214 -14.94 -20.70 38.30
N PRO A 215 -14.89 -20.96 39.62
CA PRO A 215 -14.03 -22.00 40.21
C PRO A 215 -14.34 -23.45 39.76
N ASN A 216 -15.45 -23.68 39.05
CA ASN A 216 -15.84 -24.98 38.48
C ASN A 216 -15.72 -25.03 36.95
N GLY A 217 -15.02 -24.07 36.33
CA GLY A 217 -14.86 -24.00 34.89
C GLY A 217 -13.91 -25.07 34.36
N SER A 218 -14.31 -25.77 33.31
CA SER A 218 -13.70 -27.01 32.78
C SER A 218 -12.19 -26.98 32.47
N VAL A 219 -11.57 -25.80 32.40
CA VAL A 219 -10.17 -25.60 32.01
C VAL A 219 -9.44 -24.56 32.88
N TYR A 220 -10.11 -24.03 33.91
CA TYR A 220 -9.56 -22.99 34.80
C TYR A 220 -9.22 -23.59 36.17
N ARG A 221 -8.05 -23.26 36.70
CA ARG A 221 -7.63 -23.64 38.05
C ARG A 221 -7.22 -22.41 38.82
N HIS A 222 -7.83 -22.17 39.97
CA HIS A 222 -7.41 -21.09 40.85
C HIS A 222 -6.05 -21.44 41.45
N VAL A 223 -5.11 -20.50 41.36
CA VAL A 223 -3.80 -20.58 42.02
C VAL A 223 -3.71 -19.43 43.04
N PRO A 224 -2.77 -19.48 44.01
CA PRO A 224 -2.73 -18.51 45.10
C PRO A 224 -2.76 -17.05 44.62
N ASP A 225 -2.11 -16.76 43.50
CA ASP A 225 -1.86 -15.43 42.96
C ASP A 225 -2.60 -15.12 41.65
N GLY A 226 -3.45 -16.02 41.15
CA GLY A 226 -4.15 -15.82 39.87
C GLY A 226 -5.01 -17.00 39.45
N VAL A 227 -5.24 -17.13 38.14
CA VAL A 227 -5.96 -18.25 37.55
C VAL A 227 -5.17 -18.83 36.38
N ALA A 228 -4.92 -20.14 36.45
CA ALA A 228 -4.34 -20.93 35.39
C ALA A 228 -5.39 -21.35 34.36
N ILE A 229 -5.06 -21.23 33.08
CA ILE A 229 -5.87 -21.57 31.91
C ILE A 229 -5.12 -22.64 31.10
N PHE A 230 -5.70 -23.82 30.95
CA PHE A 230 -5.02 -25.00 30.38
C PHE A 230 -5.42 -25.39 28.96
N ALA A 231 -6.36 -24.66 28.35
CA ALA A 231 -6.80 -24.93 26.99
C ALA A 231 -7.03 -23.63 26.21
N ALA A 232 -6.77 -23.69 24.90
CA ALA A 232 -7.07 -22.65 23.94
C ALA A 232 -8.25 -23.09 23.08
N TRP A 233 -9.36 -22.36 23.08
CA TRP A 233 -10.50 -22.64 22.21
C TRP A 233 -11.33 -21.38 21.96
N GLU A 234 -11.79 -21.19 20.72
CA GLU A 234 -12.63 -20.07 20.31
C GLU A 234 -14.10 -20.26 20.74
N SER A 235 -14.33 -20.50 22.03
CA SER A 235 -15.66 -20.51 22.65
C SER A 235 -15.76 -19.41 23.69
N ALA A 236 -16.95 -18.82 23.85
CA ALA A 236 -17.20 -17.78 24.85
C ALA A 236 -16.91 -18.24 26.30
N ASN A 237 -16.91 -19.55 26.57
CA ASN A 237 -16.72 -20.11 27.91
C ASN A 237 -15.25 -20.34 28.30
N ILE A 238 -14.30 -20.25 27.35
CA ILE A 238 -12.87 -20.55 27.56
C ILE A 238 -11.99 -19.30 27.46
N ARG A 239 -12.58 -18.20 26.99
CA ARG A 239 -11.92 -16.90 26.86
C ARG A 239 -12.17 -16.09 28.14
N VAL A 240 -11.13 -15.45 28.67
CA VAL A 240 -11.25 -14.56 29.82
C VAL A 240 -11.67 -13.18 29.31
N THR A 241 -12.94 -12.84 29.48
CA THR A 241 -13.46 -11.54 29.07
C THR A 241 -13.55 -10.63 30.28
N MET A 242 -13.03 -9.41 30.19
CA MET A 242 -13.11 -8.40 31.24
C MET A 242 -14.54 -7.86 31.34
N TRP A 243 -15.43 -8.56 32.04
CA TRP A 243 -16.82 -8.18 32.20
C TRP A 243 -17.01 -7.04 33.20
N ASN A 244 -16.15 -7.01 34.21
CA ASN A 244 -16.18 -5.99 35.27
C ASN A 244 -15.65 -4.61 34.81
N PHE A 245 -15.08 -4.53 33.61
CA PHE A 245 -14.66 -3.30 32.96
C PHE A 245 -15.49 -3.01 31.70
N ARG A 246 -15.83 -1.75 31.50
CA ARG A 246 -16.41 -1.24 30.27
C ARG A 246 -15.96 0.20 30.06
N SER A 247 -15.46 0.55 28.88
CA SER A 247 -15.10 1.93 28.55
C SER A 247 -16.36 2.80 28.54
N HIS A 248 -16.35 3.91 29.27
CA HIS A 248 -17.49 4.83 29.35
C HIS A 248 -17.44 5.91 28.27
N VAL A 249 -16.25 6.21 27.76
CA VAL A 249 -16.03 7.14 26.66
C VAL A 249 -14.99 6.61 25.71
N ARG A 250 -15.02 7.12 24.48
CA ARG A 250 -13.96 6.90 23.52
C ARG A 250 -12.64 7.48 24.04
N GLY A 251 -11.54 6.78 23.82
CA GLY A 251 -10.20 7.29 24.12
C GLY A 251 -9.16 6.19 24.21
N ARG A 252 -7.91 6.61 24.45
CA ARG A 252 -6.81 5.69 24.73
C ARG A 252 -6.89 5.21 26.17
N TYR A 253 -6.78 3.92 26.39
CA TYR A 253 -6.68 3.30 27.71
C TYR A 253 -5.36 2.54 27.81
N ARG A 254 -4.68 2.64 28.95
CA ARG A 254 -3.50 1.82 29.26
C ARG A 254 -3.94 0.57 30.00
N PHE A 255 -3.43 -0.57 29.55
CA PHE A 255 -3.61 -1.88 30.15
C PHE A 255 -2.27 -2.39 30.64
N ARG A 256 -2.24 -2.93 31.86
CA ARG A 256 -1.13 -3.74 32.34
C ARG A 256 -1.67 -5.10 32.76
N ILE A 257 -1.21 -6.16 32.09
CA ILE A 257 -1.64 -7.53 32.38
C ILE A 257 -0.47 -8.25 33.03
N SER A 258 -0.66 -8.79 34.23
CA SER A 258 0.34 -9.62 34.88
C SER A 258 0.02 -11.10 34.66
N ALA A 259 0.95 -11.80 34.03
CA ALA A 259 0.79 -13.21 33.66
C ALA A 259 2.13 -13.96 33.63
N TYR A 260 2.06 -15.29 33.70
CA TYR A 260 3.21 -16.18 33.53
C TYR A 260 2.76 -17.54 32.98
N ALA A 261 3.68 -18.28 32.38
CA ALA A 261 3.44 -19.67 31.98
C ALA A 261 3.65 -20.62 33.16
N ILE A 262 2.93 -21.74 33.18
CA ILE A 262 3.18 -22.84 34.10
C ILE A 262 3.27 -24.16 33.34
N GLN A 263 4.03 -25.11 33.86
CA GLN A 263 4.04 -26.50 33.38
C GLN A 263 4.37 -26.65 31.87
N ASN A 264 5.26 -25.81 31.33
CA ASN A 264 5.60 -25.70 29.91
C ASN A 264 7.09 -25.94 29.62
N GLU A 265 7.76 -26.80 30.40
CA GLU A 265 9.16 -27.21 30.18
C GLU A 265 10.14 -26.03 30.07
N GLY A 266 9.89 -24.94 30.82
CA GLY A 266 10.69 -23.71 30.78
C GLY A 266 10.39 -22.77 29.62
N LYS A 267 9.52 -23.17 28.68
CA LYS A 267 9.14 -22.36 27.51
C LYS A 267 8.05 -21.35 27.86
N PRO A 268 8.01 -20.19 27.18
CA PRO A 268 6.94 -19.22 27.37
C PRO A 268 5.60 -19.74 26.83
N VAL A 269 4.50 -19.23 27.39
CA VAL A 269 3.14 -19.40 26.84
C VAL A 269 2.71 -18.10 26.20
N THR A 270 2.10 -18.19 25.03
CA THR A 270 1.55 -17.04 24.31
C THR A 270 0.08 -16.87 24.63
N TYR A 271 -0.37 -15.62 24.68
CA TYR A 271 -1.79 -15.28 24.73
C TYR A 271 -2.08 -14.13 23.78
N ARG A 272 -3.31 -14.11 23.28
CA ARG A 272 -3.87 -13.04 22.46
C ARG A 272 -4.75 -12.14 23.31
N VAL A 273 -4.69 -10.85 23.03
CA VAL A 273 -5.68 -9.87 23.51
C VAL A 273 -6.52 -9.39 22.33
N THR A 274 -7.84 -9.36 22.51
CA THR A 274 -8.79 -8.72 21.60
C THR A 274 -9.54 -7.60 22.31
N ALA A 275 -10.07 -6.64 21.56
CA ALA A 275 -10.88 -5.53 22.05
C ALA A 275 -12.15 -5.37 21.22
N GLY A 276 -13.24 -4.95 21.85
CA GLY A 276 -14.52 -4.68 21.19
C GLY A 276 -15.67 -4.64 22.17
N THR A 277 -16.91 -4.61 21.68
CA THR A 277 -18.12 -4.83 22.51
C THR A 277 -18.18 -6.27 23.01
N LEU A 278 -17.63 -7.19 22.22
CA LEU A 278 -17.48 -8.62 22.52
C LEU A 278 -18.81 -9.35 22.77
N LYS A 279 -19.93 -8.82 22.26
CA LYS A 279 -21.24 -9.48 22.30
C LYS A 279 -21.31 -10.62 21.28
N GLU A 280 -20.71 -10.42 20.11
CA GLU A 280 -20.51 -11.43 19.07
C GLU A 280 -19.01 -11.59 18.78
N VAL A 281 -18.62 -12.73 18.19
CA VAL A 281 -17.21 -12.97 17.78
C VAL A 281 -16.79 -12.03 16.65
N THR A 282 -17.74 -11.56 15.85
CA THR A 282 -17.56 -10.57 14.78
C THR A 282 -17.33 -9.16 15.29
N GLU A 283 -17.63 -8.87 16.56
CA GLU A 283 -17.47 -7.56 17.18
C GLU A 283 -16.19 -7.46 18.03
N GLU A 284 -15.12 -8.15 17.63
CA GLU A 284 -13.81 -8.08 18.28
C GLU A 284 -12.67 -7.90 17.27
N ARG A 285 -11.69 -7.08 17.62
CA ARG A 285 -10.44 -6.91 16.86
C ARG A 285 -9.24 -7.35 17.66
N LEU A 286 -8.22 -7.84 16.96
CA LEU A 286 -6.92 -8.16 17.57
C LEU A 286 -6.26 -6.90 18.11
N VAL A 287 -5.84 -6.94 19.38
CA VAL A 287 -4.93 -5.96 19.99
C VAL A 287 -3.49 -6.42 19.79
N GLY A 288 -3.21 -7.68 20.11
CA GLY A 288 -1.87 -8.24 19.96
C GLY A 288 -1.74 -9.65 20.51
N TYR A 289 -0.58 -10.25 20.24
CA TYR A 289 -0.12 -11.49 20.86
C TYR A 289 1.05 -11.17 21.78
N PHE A 290 1.08 -11.78 22.95
CA PHE A 290 2.07 -11.55 23.99
C PHE A 290 2.54 -12.89 24.54
N SER A 291 3.83 -13.00 24.87
CA SER A 291 4.41 -14.20 25.45
C SER A 291 4.90 -13.92 26.86
N VAL A 292 4.66 -14.85 27.78
CA VAL A 292 5.13 -14.74 29.16
C VAL A 292 5.98 -15.96 29.54
N PRO A 293 7.12 -15.75 30.21
CA PRO A 293 8.02 -16.82 30.62
C PRO A 293 7.39 -17.73 31.67
N GLN A 294 7.92 -18.94 31.79
CA GLN A 294 7.48 -19.89 32.82
C GLN A 294 7.91 -19.42 34.21
N ASP A 295 6.99 -19.55 35.19
CA ASP A 295 7.21 -19.32 36.62
C ASP A 295 7.77 -17.93 36.98
N LYS A 296 7.66 -16.97 36.05
CA LYS A 296 8.13 -15.59 36.23
C LYS A 296 7.02 -14.61 35.86
N PRO A 297 6.24 -14.14 36.85
CA PRO A 297 5.23 -13.09 36.65
C PRO A 297 5.83 -11.92 35.88
N THR A 298 5.23 -11.63 34.73
CA THR A 298 5.66 -10.58 33.81
C THR A 298 4.48 -9.66 33.56
N VAL A 299 4.73 -8.35 33.63
CA VAL A 299 3.71 -7.34 33.35
C VAL A 299 3.87 -6.88 31.90
N ILE A 300 2.85 -7.14 31.10
CA ILE A 300 2.74 -6.63 29.74
C ILE A 300 1.93 -5.34 29.77
N GLU A 301 2.55 -4.23 29.39
CA GLU A 301 1.90 -2.93 29.25
C GLU A 301 1.64 -2.62 27.77
N PHE A 302 0.42 -2.19 27.45
CA PHE A 302 0.08 -1.62 26.15
C PHE A 302 -1.00 -0.56 26.30
N THR A 303 -1.16 0.29 25.28
CA THR A 303 -2.28 1.21 25.19
C THR A 303 -3.17 0.85 24.02
N GLU A 304 -4.47 1.04 24.18
CA GLU A 304 -5.45 0.72 23.15
C GLU A 304 -6.52 1.81 23.02
N GLN A 305 -6.91 2.12 21.79
CA GLN A 305 -8.02 3.03 21.50
C GLN A 305 -9.34 2.25 21.63
N LEU A 306 -10.15 2.60 22.62
CA LEU A 306 -11.45 1.96 22.81
C LEU A 306 -12.58 2.89 22.41
N GLU A 307 -13.57 2.33 21.72
CA GLU A 307 -14.89 2.95 21.57
C GLU A 307 -15.66 2.85 22.90
N PRO A 308 -16.72 3.64 23.13
CA PRO A 308 -17.60 3.42 24.26
C PRO A 308 -18.11 1.98 24.29
N GLU A 309 -18.38 1.49 25.50
CA GLU A 309 -18.97 0.17 25.74
C GLU A 309 -18.06 -1.02 25.39
N ASN A 310 -16.82 -0.76 24.98
CA ASN A 310 -15.81 -1.76 24.68
C ASN A 310 -15.14 -2.31 25.94
N ARG A 311 -14.49 -3.46 25.78
CA ARG A 311 -13.74 -4.19 26.79
C ARG A 311 -12.65 -5.02 26.11
N ILE A 312 -11.74 -5.60 26.89
CA ILE A 312 -10.73 -6.53 26.38
C ILE A 312 -11.05 -7.98 26.73
N ARG A 313 -10.46 -8.90 25.99
CA ARG A 313 -10.52 -10.34 26.23
C ARG A 313 -9.16 -10.97 26.03
N ILE A 314 -8.83 -11.94 26.88
CA ILE A 314 -7.57 -12.67 26.93
C ILE A 314 -7.84 -14.13 26.57
N LEU A 315 -7.04 -14.67 25.65
CA LEU A 315 -7.10 -16.07 25.22
C LEU A 315 -5.69 -16.64 25.18
N ALA A 316 -5.44 -17.74 25.90
CA ALA A 316 -4.21 -18.50 25.73
C ALA A 316 -4.13 -19.08 24.32
N GLU A 317 -2.93 -19.10 23.73
CA GLU A 317 -2.67 -19.55 22.36
C GLU A 317 -1.63 -20.67 22.36
N GLY A 318 -1.81 -21.65 21.48
CA GLY A 318 -0.82 -22.73 21.28
C GLY A 318 -0.73 -23.78 22.40
N LEU A 319 -1.70 -23.84 23.31
CA LEU A 319 -1.77 -24.91 24.32
C LEU A 319 -2.14 -26.26 23.67
N PRO A 320 -1.51 -27.38 24.07
CA PRO A 320 -1.61 -28.67 23.38
C PRO A 320 -2.91 -29.42 23.69
N ALA A 321 -3.58 -29.11 24.80
CA ALA A 321 -4.81 -29.77 25.19
C ALA A 321 -6.05 -29.00 24.74
N THR A 322 -7.01 -29.75 24.23
CA THR A 322 -8.36 -29.30 23.99
C THR A 322 -9.16 -29.29 25.30
N PRO A 323 -10.24 -28.50 25.38
CA PRO A 323 -11.07 -28.46 26.58
C PRO A 323 -11.60 -29.83 27.04
N PRO A 324 -12.06 -30.74 26.15
CA PRO A 324 -12.46 -32.08 26.56
C PRO A 324 -11.32 -32.91 27.18
N GLN A 325 -10.08 -32.76 26.71
CA GLN A 325 -8.93 -33.48 27.27
C GLN A 325 -8.60 -33.02 28.68
N VAL A 326 -8.66 -31.71 28.94
CA VAL A 326 -8.48 -31.17 30.30
C VAL A 326 -9.60 -31.65 31.22
N GLN A 327 -10.85 -31.67 30.73
CA GLN A 327 -12.02 -32.14 31.48
C GLN A 327 -11.93 -33.62 31.89
N GLN A 328 -11.46 -34.47 30.97
CA GLN A 328 -11.33 -35.92 31.23
C GLN A 328 -10.35 -36.23 32.37
N VAL A 329 -9.26 -35.46 32.49
CA VAL A 329 -8.26 -35.63 33.56
C VAL A 329 -8.69 -34.89 34.84
N GLY A 330 -9.50 -33.84 34.70
CA GLY A 330 -9.80 -32.88 35.75
C GLY A 330 -8.72 -31.82 35.85
N VAL A 331 -9.12 -30.55 35.89
CA VAL A 331 -8.19 -29.41 35.82
C VAL A 331 -7.19 -29.37 36.99
N GLU A 332 -7.58 -29.85 38.17
CA GLU A 332 -6.69 -29.96 39.33
C GLU A 332 -5.54 -30.96 39.11
N ASN A 333 -5.80 -32.02 38.33
CA ASN A 333 -4.85 -33.09 38.07
C ASN A 333 -4.05 -32.86 36.77
N TYR A 334 -4.48 -31.94 35.91
CA TYR A 334 -3.83 -31.69 34.63
C TYR A 334 -2.41 -31.12 34.82
N LYS A 335 -1.42 -31.83 34.25
CA LYS A 335 0.02 -31.52 34.36
C LYS A 335 0.63 -30.88 33.11
N GLY A 336 -0.17 -30.61 32.07
CA GLY A 336 0.31 -29.93 30.86
C GLY A 336 0.40 -28.40 31.02
N PRO A 337 0.86 -27.70 29.98
CA PRO A 337 1.15 -26.27 30.06
C PRO A 337 -0.11 -25.42 30.19
N GLY A 338 0.02 -24.27 30.86
CA GLY A 338 -1.05 -23.31 31.03
C GLY A 338 -0.57 -21.87 31.16
N LEU A 339 -1.47 -20.94 30.92
CA LEU A 339 -1.28 -19.51 31.16
C LEU A 339 -1.88 -19.15 32.52
N VAL A 340 -1.09 -18.58 33.43
CA VAL A 340 -1.61 -17.92 34.63
C VAL A 340 -1.78 -16.45 34.35
N VAL A 341 -2.99 -15.92 34.58
CA VAL A 341 -3.26 -14.48 34.64
C VAL A 341 -3.52 -14.12 36.09
N GLN A 342 -2.86 -13.09 36.59
CA GLN A 342 -3.01 -12.63 37.98
C GLN A 342 -4.04 -11.50 38.05
N TRP A 343 -3.76 -10.40 37.35
CA TRP A 343 -4.59 -9.20 37.37
C TRP A 343 -4.44 -8.38 36.10
N VAL A 344 -5.38 -7.46 35.89
CA VAL A 344 -5.35 -6.44 34.83
C VAL A 344 -5.54 -5.07 35.46
N ASP A 345 -4.55 -4.18 35.32
CA ASP A 345 -4.70 -2.75 35.62
C ASP A 345 -5.21 -2.02 34.39
N ILE A 346 -6.20 -1.16 34.59
CA ILE A 346 -6.78 -0.34 33.53
C ILE A 346 -6.78 1.12 33.98
N GLU A 347 -6.12 1.96 33.17
CA GLU A 347 -6.04 3.41 33.34
C GLU A 347 -6.61 4.09 32.09
N GLY A 348 -7.67 4.90 32.22
CA GLY A 348 -8.14 5.73 31.11
C GLY A 348 -9.55 6.30 31.23
N PRO A 349 -9.99 7.14 30.28
CA PRO A 349 -9.21 7.56 29.11
C PRO A 349 -7.97 8.38 29.54
N LEU A 350 -6.85 8.16 28.87
CA LEU A 350 -5.62 8.92 29.06
C LEU A 350 -5.84 10.32 28.45
N LEU A 351 -5.68 11.36 29.27
CA LEU A 351 -5.89 12.75 28.85
C LEU A 351 -4.58 13.53 29.01
N GLU A 352 -4.05 14.08 27.90
CA GLU A 352 -2.90 14.99 27.95
C GLU A 352 -3.32 16.39 28.42
N SER A 353 -4.45 16.88 27.91
CA SER A 353 -5.05 18.15 28.30
C SER A 353 -6.57 18.08 28.21
N TRP A 354 -7.25 19.00 28.89
CA TRP A 354 -8.67 19.27 28.65
C TRP A 354 -8.88 20.77 28.44
N PRO A 355 -9.56 21.21 27.36
CA PRO A 355 -10.03 20.41 26.22
C PRO A 355 -8.86 19.69 25.51
N PRO A 356 -9.14 18.60 24.77
CA PRO A 356 -8.10 17.82 24.10
C PRO A 356 -7.37 18.65 23.04
N PRO A 357 -6.15 18.24 22.63
CA PRO A 357 -5.41 18.91 21.56
C PRO A 357 -6.22 19.11 20.28
N SER A 358 -7.10 18.15 19.95
CA SER A 358 -8.01 18.21 18.82
C SER A 358 -8.98 19.39 18.86
N HIS A 359 -9.56 19.68 20.02
CA HIS A 359 -10.43 20.83 20.22
C HIS A 359 -9.65 22.14 20.11
N ARG A 360 -8.47 22.20 20.74
CA ARG A 360 -7.59 23.39 20.68
C ARG A 360 -7.10 23.67 19.27
N ALA A 361 -6.88 22.63 18.46
CA ALA A 361 -6.52 22.77 17.04
C ALA A 361 -7.62 23.46 16.20
N LEU A 362 -8.86 23.48 16.69
CA LEU A 362 -10.00 24.16 16.05
C LEU A 362 -10.30 25.54 16.66
N PHE A 363 -10.23 25.67 17.99
CA PHE A 363 -10.74 26.84 18.69
C PHE A 363 -9.68 27.63 19.48
N GLY A 364 -8.44 27.15 19.53
CA GLY A 364 -7.38 27.72 20.37
C GLY A 364 -7.76 27.69 21.85
N ASP A 365 -7.52 28.80 22.55
CA ASP A 365 -7.82 28.96 23.98
C ASP A 365 -9.16 29.67 24.25
N LEU A 366 -10.06 29.71 23.26
CA LEU A 366 -11.41 30.25 23.49
C LEU A 366 -12.12 29.46 24.60
N LYS A 367 -12.87 30.19 25.43
CA LYS A 367 -13.56 29.61 26.58
C LYS A 367 -14.72 28.74 26.13
N GLN A 368 -14.99 27.70 26.92
CA GLN A 368 -16.21 26.92 26.82
C GLN A 368 -17.14 27.24 27.98
N GLU A 369 -18.43 27.40 27.69
CA GLU A 369 -19.48 27.60 28.68
C GLU A 369 -20.46 26.42 28.67
N ARG A 370 -20.97 26.09 29.85
CA ARG A 370 -21.98 25.04 29.99
C ARG A 370 -23.34 25.61 29.58
N VAL A 371 -23.89 25.12 28.47
CA VAL A 371 -25.21 25.54 27.97
C VAL A 371 -26.33 24.60 28.42
N GLU A 372 -26.02 23.33 28.65
CA GLU A 372 -26.93 22.33 29.22
C GLU A 372 -26.19 21.38 30.16
N ARG A 373 -26.91 20.43 30.79
CA ARG A 373 -26.32 19.53 31.79
C ARG A 373 -25.07 18.81 31.27
N GLU A 374 -25.13 18.27 30.06
CA GLU A 374 -24.06 17.47 29.43
C GLU A 374 -23.48 18.14 28.17
N ARG A 375 -23.73 19.45 27.98
CA ARG A 375 -23.34 20.20 26.78
C ARG A 375 -22.54 21.44 27.15
N TYR A 376 -21.33 21.53 26.60
CA TYR A 376 -20.46 22.69 26.63
C TYR A 376 -20.28 23.21 25.22
N GLU A 377 -20.25 24.54 25.07
CA GLU A 377 -20.03 25.18 23.76
C GLU A 377 -18.96 26.26 23.85
N VAL A 378 -18.17 26.39 22.79
CA VAL A 378 -17.21 27.48 22.64
C VAL A 378 -17.95 28.80 22.47
N VAL A 379 -17.56 29.80 23.26
CA VAL A 379 -18.11 31.15 23.22
C VAL A 379 -17.06 32.15 22.72
N SER A 380 -17.51 33.17 22.00
CA SER A 380 -16.66 34.26 21.51
C SER A 380 -17.37 35.60 21.74
N SER A 381 -16.61 36.59 22.23
CA SER A 381 -17.05 37.99 22.34
C SER A 381 -16.94 38.75 21.01
N GLN A 382 -16.20 38.22 20.03
CA GLN A 382 -16.03 38.81 18.70
C GLN A 382 -16.20 37.74 17.59
N PRO A 383 -17.41 37.16 17.44
CA PRO A 383 -17.61 35.92 16.67
C PRO A 383 -17.05 35.95 15.24
N LEU A 384 -17.22 37.05 14.49
CA LEU A 384 -16.75 37.11 13.11
C LEU A 384 -15.22 37.28 13.00
N ALA A 385 -14.59 38.02 13.92
CA ALA A 385 -13.14 38.20 13.92
C ALA A 385 -12.43 36.90 14.36
N ASP A 386 -12.95 36.25 15.40
CA ASP A 386 -12.46 34.94 15.83
C ASP A 386 -12.68 33.87 14.75
N ALA A 387 -13.84 33.87 14.08
CA ALA A 387 -14.10 32.95 12.97
C ALA A 387 -13.10 33.12 11.83
N GLU A 388 -12.83 34.35 11.38
CA GLU A 388 -11.88 34.60 10.31
C GLU A 388 -10.47 34.14 10.69
N ARG A 389 -10.01 34.45 11.91
CA ARG A 389 -8.72 34.01 12.43
C ARG A 389 -8.60 32.47 12.50
N LEU A 390 -9.58 31.80 13.10
CA LEU A 390 -9.58 30.34 13.29
C LEU A 390 -9.70 29.59 11.96
N LEU A 391 -10.58 30.05 11.04
CA LEU A 391 -10.70 29.45 9.71
C LEU A 391 -9.42 29.65 8.88
N THR A 392 -8.75 30.80 9.00
CA THR A 392 -7.50 31.08 8.31
C THR A 392 -6.39 30.16 8.78
N ASP A 393 -6.19 30.01 10.10
CA ASP A 393 -5.18 29.08 10.64
C ASP A 393 -5.47 27.63 10.23
N PHE A 394 -6.73 27.21 10.36
CA PHE A 394 -7.14 25.85 10.00
C PHE A 394 -6.94 25.58 8.51
N ALA A 395 -7.35 26.52 7.65
CA ALA A 395 -7.18 26.40 6.20
C ALA A 395 -5.71 26.41 5.77
N ARG A 396 -4.82 27.18 6.44
CA ARG A 396 -3.37 27.17 6.17
C ARG A 396 -2.81 25.75 6.28
N ARG A 397 -3.16 25.05 7.36
CA ARG A 397 -2.76 23.65 7.60
C ARG A 397 -3.48 22.68 6.66
N ALA A 398 -4.80 22.80 6.54
CA ALA A 398 -5.61 21.91 5.71
C ALA A 398 -5.25 21.97 4.22
N PHE A 399 -4.98 23.16 3.68
CA PHE A 399 -4.60 23.37 2.29
C PHE A 399 -3.09 23.25 2.07
N ARG A 400 -2.32 23.12 3.16
CA ARG A 400 -0.86 22.87 3.16
C ARG A 400 -0.06 24.01 2.51
N ARG A 401 -0.57 25.24 2.61
CA ARG A 401 0.01 26.46 2.04
C ARG A 401 -0.58 27.71 2.69
N PRO A 402 0.05 28.89 2.49
CA PRO A 402 -0.58 30.17 2.81
C PRO A 402 -1.92 30.32 2.10
N VAL A 403 -2.86 30.94 2.82
CA VAL A 403 -4.23 31.19 2.35
C VAL A 403 -4.52 32.69 2.41
N SER A 404 -5.15 33.20 1.37
CA SER A 404 -5.58 34.60 1.31
C SER A 404 -6.94 34.81 1.98
N SER A 405 -7.22 36.02 2.45
CA SER A 405 -8.54 36.36 3.01
C SER A 405 -9.68 36.10 2.03
N GLN A 406 -9.44 36.23 0.72
CA GLN A 406 -10.43 35.96 -0.33
C GLN A 406 -10.79 34.48 -0.43
N GLU A 407 -9.83 33.58 -0.24
CA GLU A 407 -10.07 32.12 -0.20
C GLU A 407 -10.87 31.70 1.03
N ILE A 408 -10.80 32.47 2.12
CA ILE A 408 -11.53 32.21 3.37
C ILE A 408 -12.98 32.73 3.32
N GLN A 409 -13.26 33.77 2.53
CA GLN A 409 -14.58 34.40 2.47
C GLN A 409 -15.75 33.43 2.25
N PRO A 410 -15.68 32.42 1.36
CA PRO A 410 -16.79 31.48 1.17
C PRO A 410 -17.13 30.68 2.44
N PHE A 411 -16.14 30.34 3.25
CA PHE A 411 -16.33 29.62 4.51
C PHE A 411 -16.83 30.57 5.61
N LEU A 412 -16.24 31.77 5.71
CA LEU A 412 -16.68 32.79 6.66
C LEU A 412 -18.12 33.26 6.40
N ALA A 413 -18.54 33.33 5.13
CA ALA A 413 -19.91 33.65 4.74
C ALA A 413 -20.91 32.62 5.26
N ARG A 414 -20.55 31.33 5.28
CA ARG A 414 -21.37 30.26 5.87
C ARG A 414 -21.50 30.43 7.38
N VAL A 415 -20.40 30.72 8.07
CA VAL A 415 -20.41 31.02 9.52
C VAL A 415 -21.32 32.22 9.80
N ARG A 416 -21.15 33.32 9.07
CA ARG A 416 -21.98 34.53 9.20
C ARG A 416 -23.47 34.24 8.98
N SER A 417 -23.81 33.45 7.97
CA SER A 417 -25.19 33.05 7.68
C SER A 417 -25.78 32.22 8.83
N ALA A 418 -25.01 31.26 9.36
CA ALA A 418 -25.43 30.43 10.49
C ALA A 418 -25.68 31.24 11.77
N LEU A 419 -24.79 32.18 12.09
CA LEU A 419 -24.96 33.10 13.23
C LEU A 419 -26.22 33.96 13.07
N LYS A 420 -26.48 34.50 11.88
CA LYS A 420 -27.71 35.27 11.58
C LYS A 420 -28.98 34.43 11.77
N ASN A 421 -28.89 33.12 11.55
CA ASN A 421 -29.99 32.18 11.73
C ASN A 421 -30.07 31.61 13.16
N GLY A 422 -29.41 32.23 14.13
CA GLY A 422 -29.53 31.89 15.57
C GLY A 422 -28.71 30.69 16.03
N ARG A 423 -27.80 30.14 15.20
CA ARG A 423 -26.87 29.09 15.66
C ARG A 423 -25.81 29.68 16.60
N SER A 424 -25.34 28.88 17.55
CA SER A 424 -24.23 29.27 18.41
C SER A 424 -22.92 29.40 17.63
N PHE A 425 -21.92 30.04 18.25
CA PHE A 425 -20.61 30.24 17.61
C PHE A 425 -19.95 28.91 17.20
N GLU A 426 -19.90 27.93 18.09
CA GLU A 426 -19.36 26.59 17.80
C GLU A 426 -20.10 25.92 16.64
N GLN A 427 -21.43 25.94 16.65
CA GLN A 427 -22.26 25.34 15.60
C GLN A 427 -22.06 26.01 14.23
N ALA A 428 -21.87 27.34 14.22
CA ALA A 428 -21.57 28.09 13.01
C ALA A 428 -20.16 27.77 12.50
N MET A 429 -19.16 27.73 13.37
CA MET A 429 -17.77 27.39 13.06
C MET A 429 -17.64 25.99 12.46
N ARG A 430 -18.39 25.02 12.99
CA ARG A 430 -18.44 23.66 12.44
C ARG A 430 -18.76 23.62 10.95
N LEU A 431 -19.67 24.48 10.47
CA LEU A 431 -19.99 24.57 9.04
C LEU A 431 -18.82 25.13 8.20
N GLY A 432 -18.04 26.05 8.78
CA GLY A 432 -16.84 26.58 8.16
C GLY A 432 -15.75 25.51 8.02
N PHE A 433 -15.43 24.81 9.12
CA PHE A 433 -14.47 23.71 9.11
C PHE A 433 -14.88 22.58 8.17
N LYS A 434 -16.15 22.15 8.24
CA LYS A 434 -16.70 21.15 7.32
C LYS A 434 -16.53 21.57 5.87
N GLY A 435 -16.78 22.84 5.55
CA GLY A 435 -16.58 23.37 4.21
C GLY A 435 -15.12 23.27 3.73
N ILE A 436 -14.15 23.56 4.60
CA ILE A 436 -12.72 23.44 4.31
C ILE A 436 -12.36 21.97 4.04
N LEU A 437 -12.81 21.04 4.89
CA LEU A 437 -12.52 19.60 4.86
C LEU A 437 -13.12 18.84 3.65
N VAL A 438 -13.96 19.49 2.86
CA VAL A 438 -14.52 18.93 1.62
C VAL A 438 -14.24 19.81 0.39
N SER A 439 -13.40 20.83 0.56
CA SER A 439 -13.04 21.73 -0.53
C SER A 439 -12.01 21.11 -1.47
N PRO A 440 -11.93 21.57 -2.73
CA PRO A 440 -10.92 21.08 -3.67
C PRO A 440 -9.47 21.21 -3.17
N ASP A 441 -9.12 22.29 -2.47
CA ASP A 441 -7.77 22.50 -1.93
C ASP A 441 -7.44 21.56 -0.76
N PHE A 442 -8.44 20.96 -0.12
CA PHE A 442 -8.25 19.90 0.87
C PHE A 442 -8.23 18.50 0.25
N LEU A 443 -9.19 18.21 -0.64
CA LEU A 443 -9.37 16.86 -1.19
C LEU A 443 -8.35 16.50 -2.27
N PHE A 444 -7.67 17.48 -2.87
CA PHE A 444 -6.76 17.24 -3.98
C PHE A 444 -5.38 17.86 -3.72
N LEU A 445 -4.34 17.18 -4.22
CA LEU A 445 -3.01 17.77 -4.39
C LEU A 445 -3.04 18.57 -5.70
N ARG A 446 -2.98 19.90 -5.58
CA ARG A 446 -3.13 20.83 -6.69
C ARG A 446 -1.78 21.38 -7.11
N GLU A 447 -1.30 20.91 -8.25
CA GLU A 447 -0.03 21.35 -8.84
C GLU A 447 -0.31 22.33 -9.99
N ARG A 448 0.09 23.59 -9.82
CA ARG A 448 -0.35 24.71 -10.66
C ARG A 448 0.66 25.08 -11.76
N GLY A 449 1.94 24.90 -11.50
CA GLY A 449 3.03 25.21 -12.43
C GLY A 449 3.69 23.96 -13.02
N PRO A 450 4.48 24.10 -14.11
CA PRO A 450 5.27 22.99 -14.65
C PRO A 450 6.35 22.53 -13.67
N ARG A 451 6.95 23.45 -12.91
CA ARG A 451 7.79 23.14 -11.75
C ARG A 451 6.96 23.32 -10.50
N LEU A 452 7.09 22.40 -9.55
CA LEU A 452 6.41 22.50 -8.27
C LEU A 452 6.97 23.69 -7.48
N SER A 453 6.08 24.45 -6.86
CA SER A 453 6.44 25.33 -5.75
C SER A 453 6.87 24.50 -4.55
N ASP A 454 7.59 25.11 -3.61
CA ASP A 454 8.07 24.38 -2.43
C ASP A 454 6.93 23.86 -1.54
N PHE A 455 5.73 24.47 -1.56
CA PHE A 455 4.55 23.93 -0.86
C PHE A 455 3.99 22.67 -1.53
N GLU A 456 3.99 22.65 -2.86
CA GLU A 456 3.58 21.48 -3.65
C GLU A 456 4.62 20.36 -3.48
N LEU A 457 5.92 20.69 -3.49
CA LEU A 457 7.01 19.73 -3.21
C LEU A 457 6.95 19.18 -1.78
N ALA A 458 6.70 20.02 -0.78
CA ALA A 458 6.49 19.60 0.61
C ALA A 458 5.32 18.62 0.72
N SER A 459 4.22 18.92 0.03
CA SER A 459 3.07 18.03 -0.03
C SER A 459 3.44 16.71 -0.73
N ARG A 460 4.02 16.74 -1.93
CA ARG A 460 4.39 15.52 -2.66
C ARG A 460 5.34 14.64 -1.84
N LEU A 461 6.35 15.23 -1.20
CA LEU A 461 7.31 14.52 -0.35
C LEU A 461 6.64 13.89 0.89
N SER A 462 5.78 14.63 1.60
CA SER A 462 5.07 14.12 2.78
C SER A 462 4.03 13.05 2.43
N TYR A 463 3.28 13.19 1.34
CA TYR A 463 2.35 12.14 0.91
C TYR A 463 3.07 10.89 0.39
N PHE A 464 4.24 11.07 -0.25
CA PHE A 464 5.08 9.95 -0.65
C PHE A 464 5.58 9.13 0.55
N LEU A 465 6.04 9.77 1.63
CA LEU A 465 6.71 9.06 2.73
C LEU A 465 5.81 8.80 3.96
N TRP A 466 4.84 9.66 4.22
CA TRP A 466 3.96 9.59 5.39
C TRP A 466 2.50 9.33 5.02
N SER A 467 2.15 9.39 3.73
CA SER A 467 0.76 9.30 3.25
C SER A 467 -0.18 10.27 3.99
N SER A 468 0.34 11.48 4.28
CA SER A 468 -0.33 12.53 5.05
C SER A 468 0.29 13.89 4.75
N MET A 469 -0.27 14.94 5.34
CA MET A 469 0.16 16.33 5.16
C MET A 469 1.60 16.61 5.65
N PRO A 470 2.29 17.63 5.09
CA PRO A 470 3.58 18.08 5.57
C PRO A 470 3.48 18.65 6.99
N ASP A 471 4.56 18.50 7.75
CA ASP A 471 4.69 19.12 9.07
C ASP A 471 5.11 20.58 8.99
N GLU A 472 5.15 21.25 10.14
CA GLU A 472 5.53 22.66 10.23
C GLU A 472 6.98 22.92 9.78
N GLU A 473 7.89 21.94 9.87
CA GLU A 473 9.27 22.10 9.38
C GLU A 473 9.30 22.19 7.84
N LEU A 474 8.63 21.27 7.14
CA LEU A 474 8.48 21.34 5.69
C LEU A 474 7.77 22.62 5.25
N LEU A 475 6.70 23.02 5.93
CA LEU A 475 5.96 24.25 5.61
C LEU A 475 6.81 25.51 5.84
N LYS A 476 7.69 25.53 6.86
CA LYS A 476 8.63 26.64 7.09
C LYS A 476 9.67 26.73 5.96
N LEU A 477 10.28 25.62 5.57
CA LEU A 477 11.23 25.58 4.45
C LEU A 477 10.56 25.99 3.13
N ALA A 478 9.32 25.56 2.93
CA ALA A 478 8.53 25.97 1.78
C ALA A 478 8.19 27.47 1.78
N THR A 479 7.89 28.03 2.95
CA THR A 479 7.68 29.48 3.11
C THR A 479 8.97 30.26 2.81
N ALA A 480 10.12 29.70 3.16
CA ALA A 480 11.43 30.29 2.87
C ALA A 480 11.91 30.08 1.42
N ASN A 481 11.20 29.29 0.61
CA ASN A 481 11.62 28.84 -0.72
C ASN A 481 12.99 28.17 -0.72
N GLN A 482 13.25 27.29 0.25
CA GLN A 482 14.53 26.58 0.40
C GLN A 482 14.42 25.08 0.14
N LEU A 483 13.21 24.52 0.06
CA LEU A 483 13.01 23.07 0.01
C LEU A 483 13.50 22.46 -1.32
N HIS A 484 13.46 23.21 -2.42
CA HIS A 484 13.97 22.75 -3.71
C HIS A 484 15.51 22.71 -3.79
N GLU A 485 16.22 23.26 -2.81
CA GLU A 485 17.68 23.18 -2.76
C GLU A 485 18.10 21.72 -2.55
N PRO A 486 19.01 21.15 -3.37
CA PRO A 486 19.30 19.71 -3.33
C PRO A 486 19.72 19.17 -1.97
N GLU A 487 20.54 19.91 -1.23
CA GLU A 487 21.01 19.50 0.11
C GLU A 487 19.89 19.56 1.16
N VAL A 488 19.03 20.59 1.08
CA VAL A 488 17.88 20.75 1.98
C VAL A 488 16.87 19.63 1.73
N LEU A 489 16.52 19.38 0.47
CA LEU A 489 15.60 18.31 0.08
C LEU A 489 16.11 16.94 0.56
N ARG A 490 17.41 16.70 0.41
CA ARG A 490 18.07 15.47 0.87
C ARG A 490 18.00 15.31 2.38
N GLY A 491 18.28 16.38 3.12
CA GLY A 491 18.18 16.40 4.58
C GLY A 491 16.76 16.13 5.06
N GLN A 492 15.76 16.73 4.41
CA GLN A 492 14.35 16.50 4.72
C GLN A 492 13.92 15.06 4.39
N LEU A 493 14.34 14.50 3.26
CA LEU A 493 14.07 13.09 2.94
C LEU A 493 14.60 12.15 4.03
N GLU A 494 15.85 12.33 4.49
CA GLU A 494 16.41 11.53 5.59
C GLU A 494 15.63 11.71 6.91
N ARG A 495 15.22 12.93 7.23
CA ARG A 495 14.42 13.21 8.43
C ARG A 495 13.08 12.49 8.38
N LEU A 496 12.36 12.61 7.26
CA LEU A 496 11.05 12.00 7.07
C LEU A 496 11.12 10.46 7.10
N LEU A 497 12.17 9.86 6.53
CA LEU A 497 12.38 8.41 6.56
C LEU A 497 12.65 7.87 7.97
N ARG A 498 13.29 8.64 8.85
CA ARG A 498 13.58 8.26 10.25
C ARG A 498 12.40 8.47 11.19
N ASP A 499 11.43 9.29 10.79
CA ASP A 499 10.25 9.56 11.60
C ASP A 499 9.35 8.32 11.69
N PRO A 500 8.73 8.00 12.85
CA PRO A 500 7.80 6.88 13.00
C PRO A 500 6.61 6.87 12.01
N LYS A 501 6.26 8.02 11.42
CA LYS A 501 5.26 8.14 10.35
C LYS A 501 5.70 7.49 9.04
N SER A 502 7.00 7.27 8.81
CA SER A 502 7.51 6.56 7.62
C SER A 502 7.03 5.11 7.53
N ARG A 503 6.54 4.53 8.64
CA ARG A 503 5.82 3.25 8.60
C ARG A 503 4.66 3.26 7.61
N SER A 504 4.00 4.41 7.41
CA SER A 504 2.96 4.55 6.38
C SER A 504 3.48 4.25 4.98
N PHE A 505 4.71 4.68 4.64
CA PHE A 505 5.34 4.34 3.36
C PHE A 505 5.50 2.82 3.23
N THR A 506 6.09 2.16 4.22
CA THR A 506 6.26 0.71 4.22
C THR A 506 4.93 -0.02 4.08
N GLU A 507 3.92 0.37 4.85
CA GLU A 507 2.61 -0.28 4.82
C GLU A 507 1.85 -0.06 3.51
N ASN A 508 1.81 1.18 3.01
CA ASN A 508 1.05 1.51 1.82
C ASN A 508 1.78 1.09 0.54
N PHE A 509 3.09 1.29 0.46
CA PHE A 509 3.88 0.93 -0.70
C PHE A 509 3.94 -0.58 -0.86
N THR A 510 4.36 -1.35 0.17
CA THR A 510 4.42 -2.82 0.06
C THR A 510 3.04 -3.44 -0.07
N GLY A 511 2.02 -2.88 0.60
CA GLY A 511 0.63 -3.30 0.50
C GLY A 511 0.10 -3.31 -0.94
N GLN A 512 0.53 -2.33 -1.74
CA GLN A 512 0.10 -2.12 -3.11
C GLN A 512 1.06 -2.74 -4.13
N TRP A 513 2.36 -2.47 -4.00
CA TRP A 513 3.41 -3.02 -4.86
C TRP A 513 3.36 -4.54 -4.86
N LEU A 514 3.32 -5.17 -3.68
CA LEU A 514 3.39 -6.62 -3.53
C LEU A 514 2.02 -7.30 -3.41
N LYS A 515 0.92 -6.53 -3.48
CA LYS A 515 -0.47 -6.98 -3.26
C LYS A 515 -0.74 -7.57 -1.86
N LEU A 516 -0.01 -7.15 -0.83
CA LEU A 516 -0.22 -7.69 0.53
C LEU A 516 -1.59 -7.34 1.11
N ARG A 517 -2.29 -6.34 0.56
CA ARG A 517 -3.68 -6.02 0.97
C ARG A 517 -4.69 -7.13 0.59
N ALA A 518 -4.34 -8.00 -0.36
CA ALA A 518 -5.13 -9.15 -0.79
C ALA A 518 -4.90 -10.41 0.08
N ILE A 519 -4.20 -10.27 1.22
CA ILE A 519 -3.87 -11.40 2.09
C ILE A 519 -5.10 -12.10 2.67
N ASP A 520 -6.29 -11.48 2.65
CA ASP A 520 -7.53 -12.12 3.13
C ASP A 520 -8.53 -12.39 1.98
N ASP A 521 -8.20 -12.10 0.72
CA ASP A 521 -9.07 -12.34 -0.45
C ASP A 521 -9.36 -13.84 -0.67
N THR A 522 -8.43 -14.69 -0.23
CA THR A 522 -8.52 -16.15 -0.28
C THR A 522 -8.20 -16.73 1.08
N LEU A 523 -8.89 -17.80 1.48
CA LEU A 523 -8.58 -18.52 2.72
C LEU A 523 -8.03 -19.91 2.35
N PRO A 524 -6.86 -20.29 2.88
CA PRO A 524 -6.37 -21.65 2.73
C PRO A 524 -7.39 -22.67 3.23
N ASP A 525 -7.61 -23.72 2.44
CA ASP A 525 -8.51 -24.80 2.83
C ASP A 525 -8.02 -25.48 4.12
N ARG A 526 -8.87 -25.51 5.14
CA ARG A 526 -8.52 -26.00 6.48
C ARG A 526 -8.22 -27.50 6.51
N THR A 527 -8.64 -28.26 5.50
CA THR A 527 -8.36 -29.69 5.39
C THR A 527 -6.98 -29.92 4.77
N LEU A 528 -6.66 -29.16 3.72
CA LEU A 528 -5.38 -29.22 3.02
C LEU A 528 -4.25 -28.55 3.79
N TYR A 529 -4.52 -27.42 4.46
CA TYR A 529 -3.54 -26.58 5.16
C TYR A 529 -3.99 -26.29 6.61
N PRO A 530 -4.21 -27.31 7.45
CA PRO A 530 -4.63 -27.14 8.85
C PRO A 530 -3.62 -26.36 9.70
N GLU A 531 -2.38 -26.23 9.22
CA GLU A 531 -1.32 -25.45 9.86
C GLU A 531 -1.37 -23.95 9.52
N TYR A 532 -2.35 -23.45 8.76
CA TYR A 532 -2.53 -22.02 8.54
C TYR A 532 -3.41 -21.42 9.63
N ASP A 533 -2.92 -20.38 10.30
CA ASP A 533 -3.63 -19.63 11.33
C ASP A 533 -3.31 -18.13 11.22
N ASP A 534 -4.07 -17.31 11.97
CA ASP A 534 -3.88 -15.86 11.95
C ASP A 534 -2.52 -15.41 12.50
N ILE A 535 -1.89 -16.21 13.38
CA ILE A 535 -0.55 -15.91 13.91
C ILE A 535 0.48 -16.01 12.78
N LEU A 536 0.40 -17.07 11.98
CA LEU A 536 1.25 -17.29 10.82
C LEU A 536 1.04 -16.19 9.79
N LYS A 537 -0.22 -15.87 9.45
CA LYS A 537 -0.55 -14.76 8.53
C LYS A 537 0.06 -13.43 9.00
N THR A 538 -0.12 -13.12 10.28
CA THR A 538 0.42 -11.89 10.87
C THR A 538 1.94 -11.86 10.83
N ALA A 539 2.60 -12.99 11.13
CA ALA A 539 4.06 -13.11 11.08
C ALA A 539 4.60 -12.96 9.65
N MET A 540 3.95 -13.55 8.65
CA MET A 540 4.31 -13.41 7.23
C MET A 540 4.25 -11.95 6.76
N LEU A 541 3.19 -11.22 7.12
CA LEU A 541 3.08 -9.80 6.77
C LEU A 541 4.15 -8.95 7.48
N LYS A 542 4.41 -9.25 8.76
CA LYS A 542 5.47 -8.56 9.54
C LYS A 542 6.86 -8.84 8.98
N GLU A 543 7.15 -10.06 8.54
CA GLU A 543 8.41 -10.41 7.89
C GLU A 543 8.68 -9.48 6.71
N THR A 544 7.73 -9.37 5.78
CA THR A 544 7.91 -8.57 4.57
C THR A 544 8.12 -7.09 4.88
N LYS A 545 7.35 -6.54 5.82
CA LYS A 545 7.48 -5.13 6.24
C LYS A 545 8.83 -4.85 6.90
N LEU A 546 9.25 -5.68 7.86
CA LEU A 546 10.53 -5.53 8.55
C LEU A 546 11.72 -5.74 7.60
N PHE A 547 11.60 -6.68 6.66
CA PHE A 547 12.61 -6.89 5.63
C PHE A 547 12.75 -5.67 4.72
N PHE A 548 11.63 -5.10 4.27
CA PHE A 548 11.63 -3.87 3.47
C PHE A 548 12.27 -2.70 4.23
N ASP A 549 11.92 -2.52 5.51
CA ASP A 549 12.50 -1.50 6.39
C ASP A 549 14.02 -1.69 6.58
N GLU A 550 14.49 -2.92 6.69
CA GLU A 550 15.91 -3.24 6.81
C GLU A 550 16.68 -2.91 5.51
N VAL A 551 16.15 -3.33 4.35
CA VAL A 551 16.76 -3.01 3.04
C VAL A 551 16.82 -1.50 2.82
N LEU A 552 15.78 -0.77 3.24
CA LEU A 552 15.71 0.68 3.14
C LEU A 552 16.68 1.37 4.12
N SER A 553 16.59 1.07 5.41
CA SER A 553 17.37 1.78 6.44
C SER A 553 18.87 1.61 6.26
N GLN A 554 19.31 0.39 5.91
CA GLN A 554 20.70 0.03 5.68
C GLN A 554 21.20 0.34 4.26
N ASP A 555 20.34 0.89 3.39
CA ASP A 555 20.65 1.15 1.97
C ASP A 555 21.21 -0.09 1.24
N LEU A 556 20.62 -1.27 1.50
CA LEU A 556 21.09 -2.51 0.90
C LEU A 556 20.84 -2.52 -0.61
N PRO A 557 21.66 -3.26 -1.39
CA PRO A 557 21.45 -3.42 -2.82
C PRO A 557 20.04 -3.94 -3.16
N LEU A 558 19.44 -3.45 -4.25
CA LEU A 558 18.11 -3.90 -4.70
C LEU A 558 18.03 -5.41 -4.95
N THR A 559 19.16 -6.06 -5.24
CA THR A 559 19.25 -7.51 -5.37
C THR A 559 18.82 -8.26 -4.10
N ASN A 560 18.87 -7.62 -2.93
CA ASN A 560 18.34 -8.17 -1.68
C ASN A 560 16.85 -8.54 -1.80
N PHE A 561 16.05 -7.80 -2.57
CA PHE A 561 14.65 -8.14 -2.81
C PHE A 561 14.47 -9.45 -3.58
N VAL A 562 15.49 -9.93 -4.29
CA VAL A 562 15.48 -11.21 -5.01
C VAL A 562 16.13 -12.32 -4.19
N HIS A 563 17.32 -12.05 -3.64
CA HIS A 563 18.11 -13.00 -2.84
C HIS A 563 18.75 -12.29 -1.65
N SER A 564 18.62 -12.87 -0.46
CA SER A 564 19.22 -12.31 0.76
C SER A 564 19.62 -13.41 1.73
N GLU A 565 20.71 -13.19 2.46
CA GLU A 565 21.23 -14.11 3.48
C GLU A 565 20.50 -14.01 4.83
N PHE A 566 19.46 -13.16 4.92
CA PHE A 566 18.69 -12.97 6.13
C PHE A 566 17.19 -12.82 5.85
N THR A 567 16.39 -13.04 6.89
CA THR A 567 14.99 -12.61 6.94
C THR A 567 14.57 -12.25 8.37
N PHE A 568 13.31 -11.91 8.59
CA PHE A 568 12.76 -11.65 9.93
C PHE A 568 11.82 -12.77 10.35
N LEU A 569 12.08 -13.40 11.48
CA LEU A 569 11.32 -14.55 11.97
C LEU A 569 10.94 -14.37 13.44
N ASN A 570 9.74 -14.85 13.79
CA ASN A 570 9.43 -15.32 15.13
C ASN A 570 9.33 -16.86 15.10
N GLU A 571 9.11 -17.50 16.25
CA GLU A 571 9.06 -18.97 16.33
C GLU A 571 8.01 -19.57 15.40
N ARG A 572 6.82 -18.95 15.32
CA ARG A 572 5.72 -19.47 14.52
C ARG A 572 6.06 -19.55 13.04
N LEU A 573 6.71 -18.50 12.51
CA LEU A 573 7.14 -18.44 11.12
C LEU A 573 8.39 -19.29 10.87
N ALA A 574 9.35 -19.28 11.81
CA ALA A 574 10.55 -20.11 11.73
C ALA A 574 10.20 -21.60 11.65
N ARG A 575 9.25 -22.08 12.46
CA ARG A 575 8.72 -23.45 12.38
C ARG A 575 8.09 -23.75 11.03
N HIS A 576 7.31 -22.82 10.49
CA HIS A 576 6.71 -22.96 9.17
C HIS A 576 7.79 -23.02 8.05
N TYR A 577 8.89 -22.29 8.20
CA TYR A 577 10.02 -22.31 7.28
C TYR A 577 11.05 -23.41 7.54
N ARG A 578 10.87 -24.19 8.61
CA ARG A 578 11.81 -25.22 9.08
C ARG A 578 13.20 -24.66 9.40
N ILE A 579 13.24 -23.45 9.95
CA ILE A 579 14.46 -22.80 10.42
C ILE A 579 14.53 -22.98 11.95
N PRO A 580 15.53 -23.70 12.49
CA PRO A 580 15.67 -23.92 13.92
C PRO A 580 16.23 -22.69 14.64
N GLY A 581 16.16 -22.69 15.99
CA GLY A 581 16.87 -21.70 16.83
C GLY A 581 16.15 -20.36 17.04
N VAL A 582 14.86 -20.26 16.68
CA VAL A 582 14.03 -19.07 16.92
C VAL A 582 12.87 -19.42 17.86
N GLU A 583 12.80 -18.76 19.01
CA GLU A 583 11.80 -19.01 20.06
C GLU A 583 11.01 -17.76 20.42
N GLY A 584 9.72 -17.89 20.75
CA GLY A 584 8.84 -16.77 21.12
C GLY A 584 8.27 -15.97 19.95
N MET A 585 7.40 -15.00 20.26
CA MET A 585 6.56 -14.29 19.29
C MET A 585 7.21 -13.06 18.65
N ASP A 586 8.29 -12.55 19.24
CA ASP A 586 8.98 -11.37 18.75
C ASP A 586 9.72 -11.67 17.45
N MET A 587 9.48 -10.83 16.44
CA MET A 587 10.19 -10.87 15.17
C MET A 587 11.63 -10.41 15.39
N ARG A 588 12.60 -11.14 14.84
CA ARG A 588 14.01 -10.76 14.85
C ARG A 588 14.67 -11.05 13.51
N LYS A 589 15.71 -10.28 13.18
CA LYS A 589 16.57 -10.57 12.03
C LYS A 589 17.31 -11.88 12.29
N VAL A 590 17.22 -12.81 11.34
CA VAL A 590 17.83 -14.14 11.41
C VAL A 590 18.66 -14.35 10.15
N THR A 591 19.92 -14.70 10.32
CA THR A 591 20.77 -15.19 9.23
C THR A 591 20.28 -16.57 8.81
N LEU A 592 20.03 -16.73 7.53
CA LEU A 592 19.50 -17.97 6.97
C LEU A 592 20.59 -19.06 7.02
N PRO A 593 20.24 -20.31 7.42
CA PRO A 593 21.19 -21.41 7.38
C PRO A 593 21.69 -21.70 5.96
N ALA A 594 22.90 -22.22 5.84
CA ALA A 594 23.43 -22.70 4.56
C ALA A 594 22.48 -23.73 3.92
N GLY A 595 22.23 -23.58 2.62
CA GLY A 595 21.29 -24.42 1.87
C GLY A 595 19.81 -24.08 2.07
N SER A 596 19.48 -22.98 2.77
CA SER A 596 18.11 -22.50 2.83
C SER A 596 17.65 -21.98 1.46
N HIS A 597 16.48 -22.42 1.00
CA HIS A 597 15.80 -21.87 -0.18
C HIS A 597 15.09 -20.53 0.08
N ARG A 598 15.21 -19.98 1.30
CA ARG A 598 14.60 -18.70 1.71
C ARG A 598 15.50 -17.53 1.36
N GLY A 599 14.99 -16.32 1.54
CA GLY A 599 15.72 -15.06 1.30
C GLY A 599 15.17 -14.30 0.10
N GLY A 600 14.96 -12.99 0.26
CA GLY A 600 14.29 -12.16 -0.74
C GLY A 600 12.77 -12.40 -0.82
N LEU A 601 12.07 -11.46 -1.47
CA LEU A 601 10.60 -11.38 -1.52
C LEU A 601 9.95 -12.61 -2.15
N LEU A 602 10.59 -13.18 -3.18
CA LEU A 602 10.08 -14.33 -3.94
C LEU A 602 9.78 -15.56 -3.07
N THR A 603 10.38 -15.66 -1.89
CA THR A 603 10.28 -16.84 -1.03
C THR A 603 9.62 -16.57 0.31
N MET A 604 9.02 -15.38 0.47
CA MET A 604 8.24 -15.02 1.66
C MET A 604 6.82 -15.55 1.57
N GLY A 605 6.30 -15.97 2.72
CA GLY A 605 5.01 -16.64 2.85
C GLY A 605 3.84 -15.73 2.47
N SER A 606 3.96 -14.44 2.76
CA SER A 606 2.96 -13.43 2.40
C SER A 606 2.78 -13.34 0.87
N ILE A 607 3.87 -13.36 0.11
CA ILE A 607 3.88 -13.32 -1.36
C ILE A 607 3.32 -14.61 -1.95
N LEU A 608 3.78 -15.74 -1.42
CA LEU A 608 3.37 -17.08 -1.86
C LEU A 608 1.88 -17.34 -1.59
N LYS A 609 1.33 -16.73 -0.54
CA LYS A 609 -0.10 -16.74 -0.21
C LYS A 609 -0.90 -15.89 -1.20
N VAL A 610 -0.55 -14.61 -1.41
CA VAL A 610 -1.35 -13.71 -2.29
C VAL A 610 -1.30 -14.10 -3.77
N THR A 611 -0.43 -15.05 -4.13
CA THR A 611 -0.32 -15.64 -5.47
C THR A 611 -0.96 -17.05 -5.57
N ALA A 612 -1.81 -17.43 -4.61
CA ALA A 612 -2.54 -18.70 -4.57
C ALA A 612 -4.04 -18.51 -4.28
N ASN A 613 -4.86 -19.52 -4.62
CA ASN A 613 -6.32 -19.44 -4.50
C ASN A 613 -6.90 -20.06 -3.21
N GLY A 614 -6.05 -20.60 -2.33
CA GLY A 614 -6.44 -21.26 -1.07
C GLY A 614 -6.46 -22.78 -1.10
N THR A 615 -6.64 -23.42 -2.26
CA THR A 615 -6.56 -24.88 -2.41
C THR A 615 -5.35 -25.31 -3.23
N THR A 616 -5.07 -24.58 -4.31
CA THR A 616 -3.99 -24.84 -5.26
C THR A 616 -3.12 -23.61 -5.51
N THR A 617 -1.92 -23.85 -5.99
CA THR A 617 -1.01 -22.84 -6.54
C THR A 617 -1.27 -22.67 -8.04
N SER A 618 -0.87 -21.54 -8.61
CA SER A 618 -0.97 -21.29 -10.05
C SER A 618 0.34 -20.70 -10.58
N PRO A 619 1.10 -21.42 -11.42
CA PRO A 619 2.29 -20.88 -12.07
C PRO A 619 1.99 -19.62 -12.89
N ILE A 620 0.80 -19.52 -13.49
CA ILE A 620 0.40 -18.35 -14.28
C ILE A 620 0.30 -17.10 -13.40
N ILE A 621 -0.39 -17.21 -12.26
CA ILE A 621 -0.55 -16.08 -11.32
C ILE A 621 0.80 -15.69 -10.72
N ARG A 622 1.60 -16.67 -10.30
CA ARG A 622 2.94 -16.47 -9.73
C ARG A 622 3.90 -15.83 -10.73
N GLY A 623 3.94 -16.36 -11.95
CA GLY A 623 4.77 -15.85 -13.03
C GLY A 623 4.41 -14.43 -13.43
N SER A 624 3.12 -14.15 -13.62
CA SER A 624 2.62 -12.81 -13.89
C SER A 624 2.97 -11.82 -12.76
N TRP A 625 2.86 -12.26 -11.49
CA TRP A 625 3.27 -11.45 -10.34
C TRP A 625 4.76 -11.11 -10.38
N VAL A 626 5.65 -12.06 -10.68
CA VAL A 626 7.10 -11.78 -10.78
C VAL A 626 7.39 -10.80 -11.92
N LEU A 627 6.79 -11.04 -13.10
CA LEU A 627 6.94 -10.18 -14.27
C LEU A 627 6.47 -8.74 -13.99
N GLU A 628 5.31 -8.57 -13.38
CA GLU A 628 4.70 -7.26 -13.11
C GLU A 628 5.38 -6.53 -11.93
N ARG A 629 5.72 -7.25 -10.86
CA ARG A 629 6.14 -6.64 -9.59
C ARG A 629 7.64 -6.57 -9.41
N ILE A 630 8.39 -7.56 -9.91
CA ILE A 630 9.85 -7.62 -9.75
C ILE A 630 10.57 -7.15 -11.01
N LEU A 631 10.11 -7.58 -12.19
CA LEU A 631 10.81 -7.31 -13.45
C LEU A 631 10.30 -6.09 -14.22
N GLY A 632 9.07 -5.62 -13.99
CA GLY A 632 8.51 -4.49 -14.74
C GLY A 632 8.17 -4.81 -16.19
N THR A 633 7.98 -6.09 -16.52
CA THR A 633 7.64 -6.58 -17.86
C THR A 633 6.31 -7.36 -17.83
N PRO A 634 5.19 -6.72 -17.43
CA PRO A 634 3.92 -7.40 -17.25
C PRO A 634 3.49 -8.14 -18.52
N PRO A 635 2.86 -9.32 -18.42
CA PRO A 635 2.31 -9.99 -19.59
C PRO A 635 1.20 -9.12 -20.21
N PRO A 636 1.01 -9.16 -21.54
CA PRO A 636 -0.05 -8.40 -22.21
C PRO A 636 -1.41 -8.84 -21.70
N LYS A 637 -2.36 -7.90 -21.60
CA LYS A 637 -3.74 -8.23 -21.22
C LYS A 637 -4.37 -9.09 -22.32
N PRO A 638 -5.15 -10.13 -21.96
CA PRO A 638 -5.88 -10.90 -22.96
C PRO A 638 -6.83 -9.98 -23.75
N PRO A 639 -7.00 -10.17 -25.08
CA PRO A 639 -7.91 -9.37 -25.87
C PRO A 639 -9.36 -9.48 -25.33
N PRO A 640 -10.11 -8.37 -25.20
CA PRO A 640 -11.46 -8.39 -24.62
C PRO A 640 -12.48 -9.23 -25.42
N ASP A 641 -12.23 -9.46 -26.71
CA ASP A 641 -13.17 -10.10 -27.65
C ASP A 641 -12.83 -11.55 -28.01
N VAL A 642 -11.90 -12.19 -27.27
CA VAL A 642 -11.54 -13.59 -27.45
C VAL A 642 -12.00 -14.34 -26.22
N GLU A 643 -13.04 -15.18 -26.36
CA GLU A 643 -13.39 -16.16 -25.33
C GLU A 643 -12.12 -16.95 -24.97
N ALA A 644 -11.84 -17.07 -23.67
CA ALA A 644 -10.72 -17.86 -23.19
C ALA A 644 -10.88 -19.28 -23.76
N ILE A 645 -10.02 -19.64 -24.71
CA ILE A 645 -10.00 -20.99 -25.25
C ILE A 645 -9.54 -21.87 -24.09
N GLU A 646 -10.45 -22.63 -23.49
CA GLU A 646 -10.10 -23.66 -22.53
C GLU A 646 -9.51 -24.83 -23.31
N PRO A 647 -8.20 -25.07 -23.26
CA PRO A 647 -7.60 -26.17 -24.01
C PRO A 647 -8.05 -27.50 -23.38
N ASP A 648 -8.16 -28.54 -24.22
CA ASP A 648 -8.45 -29.88 -23.74
C ASP A 648 -7.29 -30.43 -22.90
N ILE A 649 -7.42 -30.35 -21.58
CA ILE A 649 -6.43 -30.87 -20.63
C ILE A 649 -6.64 -32.36 -20.31
N ARG A 650 -7.61 -33.06 -20.92
CA ARG A 650 -7.88 -34.47 -20.62
C ARG A 650 -6.63 -35.32 -20.79
N GLY A 651 -6.34 -36.15 -19.77
CA GLY A 651 -5.15 -37.00 -19.72
C GLY A 651 -3.87 -36.28 -19.27
N ALA A 652 -3.91 -34.99 -18.91
CA ALA A 652 -2.82 -34.35 -18.19
C ALA A 652 -3.02 -34.54 -16.67
N THR A 653 -2.01 -35.09 -16.01
CA THR A 653 -2.03 -35.44 -14.58
C THR A 653 -1.20 -34.46 -13.75
N THR A 654 -0.21 -33.81 -14.36
CA THR A 654 0.64 -32.81 -13.71
C THR A 654 0.32 -31.39 -14.20
N ILE A 655 0.64 -30.38 -13.40
CA ILE A 655 0.50 -28.97 -13.80
C ILE A 655 1.36 -28.68 -15.04
N ARG A 656 2.53 -29.31 -15.17
CA ARG A 656 3.39 -29.17 -16.35
C ARG A 656 2.71 -29.69 -17.61
N GLU A 657 2.09 -30.87 -17.56
CA GLU A 657 1.35 -31.41 -18.70
C GLU A 657 0.14 -30.56 -19.06
N GLN A 658 -0.57 -30.03 -18.05
CA GLN A 658 -1.72 -29.14 -18.27
C GLN A 658 -1.30 -27.85 -18.97
N LEU A 659 -0.23 -27.19 -18.49
CA LEU A 659 0.30 -25.97 -19.11
C LEU A 659 0.95 -26.23 -20.47
N ALA A 660 1.62 -27.37 -20.67
CA ALA A 660 2.15 -27.75 -21.98
C ALA A 660 1.03 -27.88 -23.02
N LYS A 661 -0.12 -28.44 -22.64
CA LYS A 661 -1.31 -28.48 -23.52
C LYS A 661 -1.88 -27.08 -23.78
N HIS A 662 -1.85 -26.19 -22.79
CA HIS A 662 -2.25 -24.79 -22.97
C HIS A 662 -1.31 -24.01 -23.91
N ARG A 663 0.00 -24.26 -23.81
CA ARG A 663 1.05 -23.67 -24.66
C ARG A 663 0.97 -24.08 -26.13
N ASN A 664 0.34 -25.21 -26.45
CA ASN A 664 0.17 -25.65 -27.84
C ASN A 664 -0.86 -24.82 -28.62
N VAL A 665 -1.56 -23.89 -27.96
CA VAL A 665 -2.39 -22.89 -28.63
C VAL A 665 -1.50 -21.72 -29.05
N GLU A 666 -1.36 -21.49 -30.36
CA GLU A 666 -0.49 -20.47 -30.96
C GLU A 666 -0.67 -19.08 -30.30
N SER A 667 -1.91 -18.68 -30.02
CA SER A 667 -2.22 -17.38 -29.40
C SER A 667 -1.77 -17.26 -27.93
N CYS A 668 -1.52 -18.38 -27.25
CA CYS A 668 -1.13 -18.42 -25.83
C CYS A 668 0.37 -18.68 -25.64
N ALA A 669 1.03 -19.33 -26.61
CA ALA A 669 2.43 -19.75 -26.52
C ALA A 669 3.40 -18.60 -26.22
N SER A 670 3.23 -17.45 -26.88
CA SER A 670 4.13 -16.29 -26.75
C SER A 670 4.18 -15.72 -25.33
N CYS A 671 3.02 -15.58 -24.68
CA CYS A 671 2.92 -15.08 -23.32
C CYS A 671 3.44 -16.11 -22.32
N HIS A 672 3.08 -17.37 -22.49
CA HIS A 672 3.50 -18.46 -21.62
C HIS A 672 5.01 -18.76 -21.68
N LYS A 673 5.70 -18.40 -22.77
CA LYS A 673 7.18 -18.41 -22.82
C LYS A 673 7.80 -17.50 -21.75
N LYS A 674 7.12 -16.40 -21.38
CA LYS A 674 7.56 -15.42 -20.37
C LYS A 674 6.99 -15.70 -18.99
N ILE A 675 5.71 -16.08 -18.91
CA ILE A 675 4.99 -16.27 -17.64
C ILE A 675 5.40 -17.55 -16.93
N ASP A 676 5.48 -18.67 -17.65
CA ASP A 676 5.63 -19.98 -17.02
C ASP A 676 6.96 -20.15 -16.25
N PRO A 677 8.13 -19.70 -16.76
CA PRO A 677 9.39 -19.91 -16.06
C PRO A 677 9.42 -19.36 -14.61
N PRO A 678 9.14 -18.06 -14.34
CA PRO A 678 9.03 -17.60 -12.96
C PRO A 678 7.95 -18.31 -12.15
N GLY A 679 6.86 -18.70 -12.81
CA GLY A 679 5.77 -19.46 -12.19
C GLY A 679 6.22 -20.81 -11.64
N PHE A 680 6.88 -21.61 -12.48
CA PHE A 680 7.40 -22.93 -12.11
C PHE A 680 8.50 -22.85 -11.05
N ALA A 681 9.39 -21.84 -11.14
CA ALA A 681 10.42 -21.62 -10.12
C ALA A 681 9.82 -21.55 -8.70
N LEU A 682 8.63 -20.96 -8.56
CA LEU A 682 7.93 -20.79 -7.30
C LEU A 682 7.10 -22.02 -6.86
N GLU A 683 6.92 -23.03 -7.71
CA GLU A 683 6.08 -24.20 -7.38
C GLU A 683 6.67 -25.11 -6.30
N SER A 684 7.94 -24.91 -5.92
CA SER A 684 8.52 -25.56 -4.72
C SER A 684 7.93 -25.04 -3.40
N PHE A 685 7.04 -24.04 -3.47
CA PHE A 685 6.29 -23.53 -2.32
C PHE A 685 4.79 -23.78 -2.46
N ASP A 686 4.15 -24.25 -1.40
CA ASP A 686 2.72 -24.51 -1.35
C ASP A 686 1.88 -23.22 -1.22
N VAL A 687 0.56 -23.38 -1.07
CA VAL A 687 -0.42 -22.27 -0.99
C VAL A 687 -0.14 -21.30 0.15
N ILE A 688 0.45 -21.79 1.24
CA ILE A 688 0.75 -20.99 2.43
C ILE A 688 2.25 -20.65 2.50
N GLY A 689 2.99 -20.91 1.43
CA GLY A 689 4.41 -20.61 1.33
C GLY A 689 5.34 -21.61 2.03
N GLY A 690 4.84 -22.78 2.42
CA GLY A 690 5.64 -23.89 2.95
C GLY A 690 6.43 -24.58 1.85
N TRP A 691 7.64 -25.07 2.15
CA TRP A 691 8.44 -25.83 1.19
C TRP A 691 7.82 -27.20 0.90
N ARG A 692 7.74 -27.58 -0.38
CA ARG A 692 7.19 -28.87 -0.83
C ARG A 692 8.01 -29.47 -1.99
N THR A 693 7.99 -30.79 -2.08
CA THR A 693 8.49 -31.57 -3.23
C THR A 693 7.37 -32.28 -3.98
N HIS A 694 6.17 -32.35 -3.40
CA HIS A 694 4.96 -32.91 -3.99
C HIS A 694 3.78 -31.96 -3.73
N TYR A 695 2.83 -31.91 -4.67
CA TYR A 695 1.56 -31.22 -4.45
C TYR A 695 0.73 -31.95 -3.40
N ARG A 696 -0.14 -31.27 -2.64
CA ARG A 696 -1.08 -31.94 -1.74
C ARG A 696 -2.29 -32.44 -2.53
N ALA A 697 -2.63 -33.70 -2.35
CA ALA A 697 -3.90 -34.29 -2.79
C ALA A 697 -4.84 -34.45 -1.59
N THR A 698 -6.14 -34.49 -1.84
CA THR A 698 -7.21 -34.60 -0.83
C THR A 698 -8.24 -35.66 -1.22
N GLY A 699 -8.91 -36.25 -0.23
CA GLY A 699 -10.02 -37.18 -0.44
C GLY A 699 -10.41 -37.91 0.85
N GLU A 700 -10.89 -39.14 0.72
CA GLU A 700 -11.28 -39.95 1.89
C GLU A 700 -10.15 -40.05 2.92
N PRO A 701 -10.45 -40.00 4.23
CA PRO A 701 -9.43 -40.04 5.26
C PRO A 701 -8.55 -41.29 5.16
N ARG A 702 -7.23 -41.10 5.11
CA ARG A 702 -6.21 -42.15 5.12
C ARG A 702 -5.40 -42.11 6.41
N ILE A 703 -4.84 -43.23 6.81
CA ILE A 703 -3.88 -43.28 7.93
C ILE A 703 -2.49 -42.98 7.36
N ILE A 704 -1.87 -41.89 7.81
CA ILE A 704 -0.54 -41.42 7.39
C ILE A 704 0.23 -41.05 8.65
N ASP A 705 1.40 -41.66 8.85
CA ASP A 705 2.21 -41.55 10.07
C ASP A 705 1.41 -41.83 11.35
N GLY A 706 0.53 -42.84 11.31
CA GLY A 706 -0.34 -43.20 12.44
C GLY A 706 -1.46 -42.20 12.74
N ARG A 707 -1.63 -41.15 11.93
CA ARG A 707 -2.70 -40.15 12.08
C ARG A 707 -3.69 -40.24 10.94
N ARG A 708 -4.99 -40.15 11.25
CA ARG A 708 -6.05 -40.04 10.25
C ARG A 708 -5.99 -38.65 9.60
N ARG A 709 -5.55 -38.57 8.35
CA ARG A 709 -5.45 -37.32 7.56
C ARG A 709 -6.33 -37.41 6.32
N ARG A 710 -6.82 -36.29 5.84
CA ARG A 710 -7.60 -36.19 4.58
C ARG A 710 -6.78 -35.69 3.40
N TYR A 711 -5.47 -35.54 3.59
CA TYR A 711 -4.54 -35.12 2.54
C TYR A 711 -3.26 -35.95 2.57
N TRP A 712 -2.60 -36.08 1.42
CA TRP A 712 -1.35 -36.83 1.21
C TRP A 712 -0.54 -36.25 0.05
N ASP A 713 0.67 -36.77 -0.18
CA ASP A 713 1.50 -36.38 -1.31
C ASP A 713 0.89 -36.85 -2.63
N GLY A 714 0.58 -35.88 -3.49
CA GLY A 714 0.15 -36.05 -4.87
C GLY A 714 1.34 -36.10 -5.83
N PRO A 715 1.20 -35.60 -7.07
CA PRO A 715 2.29 -35.56 -8.03
C PRO A 715 3.53 -34.80 -7.53
N ALA A 716 4.70 -35.18 -8.02
CA ALA A 716 5.95 -34.46 -7.74
C ALA A 716 5.92 -33.05 -8.34
N VAL A 717 6.59 -32.11 -7.68
CA VAL A 717 6.84 -30.76 -8.19
C VAL A 717 8.02 -30.82 -9.14
N ASP A 718 7.87 -30.19 -10.30
CA ASP A 718 8.94 -29.97 -11.27
C ASP A 718 9.12 -28.45 -11.46
N PRO A 719 10.06 -27.83 -10.71
CA PRO A 719 10.19 -26.39 -10.65
C PRO A 719 11.14 -25.78 -11.68
N GLY A 720 11.85 -26.59 -12.47
CA GLY A 720 12.84 -26.11 -13.44
C GLY A 720 12.21 -25.62 -14.74
N ASP A 721 12.82 -24.63 -15.41
CA ASP A 721 12.40 -24.22 -16.75
C ASP A 721 13.53 -23.49 -17.50
N VAL A 722 13.20 -22.95 -18.67
CA VAL A 722 14.06 -22.13 -19.51
C VAL A 722 13.49 -20.72 -19.60
N THR A 723 14.31 -19.70 -19.32
CA THR A 723 13.93 -18.29 -19.47
C THR A 723 13.78 -17.91 -20.94
N PRO A 724 13.11 -16.79 -21.26
CA PRO A 724 12.88 -16.36 -22.66
C PRO A 724 14.15 -16.18 -23.50
N ASP A 725 15.28 -15.86 -22.84
CA ASP A 725 16.61 -15.70 -23.44
C ASP A 725 17.41 -17.02 -23.52
N GLY A 726 16.82 -18.15 -23.14
CA GLY A 726 17.39 -19.48 -23.31
C GLY A 726 18.21 -20.01 -22.13
N ARG A 727 18.38 -19.25 -21.05
CA ARG A 727 19.08 -19.71 -19.83
C ARG A 727 18.22 -20.72 -19.07
N ARG A 728 18.83 -21.80 -18.56
CA ARG A 728 18.13 -22.86 -17.83
C ARG A 728 18.31 -22.69 -16.33
N PHE A 729 17.29 -23.05 -15.56
CA PHE A 729 17.38 -23.19 -14.10
C PHE A 729 16.62 -24.44 -13.64
N GLU A 730 17.07 -25.02 -12.52
CA GLU A 730 16.49 -26.25 -11.98
C GLU A 730 15.44 -26.00 -10.90
N ASN A 731 15.54 -24.87 -10.18
CA ASN A 731 14.66 -24.51 -9.07
C ASN A 731 14.72 -23.00 -8.77
N ILE A 732 14.09 -22.58 -7.68
CA ILE A 732 14.05 -21.17 -7.26
C ILE A 732 15.42 -20.54 -7.04
N ASP A 733 16.41 -21.29 -6.54
CA ASP A 733 17.73 -20.74 -6.25
C ASP A 733 18.47 -20.42 -7.56
N GLY A 734 18.43 -21.34 -8.52
CA GLY A 734 18.94 -21.10 -9.87
C GLY A 734 18.24 -19.91 -10.55
N TYR A 735 16.91 -19.81 -10.39
CA TYR A 735 16.16 -18.69 -10.97
C TYR A 735 16.54 -17.34 -10.33
N LYS A 736 16.69 -17.27 -9.00
CA LYS A 736 17.16 -16.07 -8.30
C LYS A 736 18.54 -15.63 -8.79
N GLN A 737 19.46 -16.57 -9.04
CA GLN A 737 20.79 -16.24 -9.57
C GLN A 737 20.69 -15.55 -10.94
N LEU A 738 19.85 -16.06 -11.84
CA LEU A 738 19.62 -15.43 -13.15
C LEU A 738 19.04 -14.02 -13.06
N LEU A 739 18.21 -13.74 -12.03
CA LEU A 739 17.60 -12.45 -11.80
C LEU A 739 18.59 -11.39 -11.27
N ILE A 740 19.48 -11.77 -10.36
CA ILE A 740 20.44 -10.81 -9.78
C ILE A 740 21.55 -10.38 -10.76
N GLU A 741 21.71 -11.09 -11.88
CA GLU A 741 22.61 -10.71 -12.98
C GLU A 741 22.17 -9.41 -13.67
N ASN A 742 20.85 -9.12 -13.74
CA ASN A 742 20.32 -7.91 -14.39
C ASN A 742 19.84 -6.88 -13.35
N LYS A 743 20.81 -6.25 -12.67
CA LYS A 743 20.55 -5.24 -11.63
C LYS A 743 19.85 -4.00 -12.16
N ASP A 744 20.15 -3.60 -13.39
CA ASP A 744 19.56 -2.42 -14.03
C ASP A 744 18.06 -2.60 -14.23
N GLN A 745 17.60 -3.78 -14.65
CA GLN A 745 16.17 -4.06 -14.79
C GLN A 745 15.43 -3.98 -13.43
N LEU A 746 16.02 -4.51 -12.36
CA LEU A 746 15.45 -4.41 -11.02
C LEU A 746 15.37 -2.95 -10.55
N ALA A 747 16.42 -2.17 -10.82
CA ALA A 747 16.49 -0.75 -10.49
C ALA A 747 15.48 0.07 -11.28
N ARG A 748 15.37 -0.17 -12.58
CA ARG A 748 14.40 0.47 -13.46
C ARG A 748 12.97 0.25 -12.98
N ASN A 749 12.56 -1.01 -12.81
CA ASN A 749 11.21 -1.31 -12.39
C ASN A 749 10.90 -0.67 -11.02
N LEU A 750 11.81 -0.78 -10.05
CA LEU A 750 11.57 -0.17 -8.74
C LEU A 750 11.54 1.37 -8.79
N ALA A 751 12.38 2.00 -9.61
CA ALA A 751 12.33 3.45 -9.85
C ALA A 751 10.97 3.86 -10.41
N GLU A 752 10.45 3.12 -11.40
CA GLU A 752 9.16 3.37 -12.01
C GLU A 752 8.01 3.18 -11.00
N LYS A 753 8.07 2.14 -10.15
CA LYS A 753 7.09 1.94 -9.07
C LYS A 753 7.12 3.07 -8.04
N LEU A 754 8.31 3.51 -7.63
CA LEU A 754 8.48 4.64 -6.70
C LEU A 754 7.96 5.95 -7.30
N LEU A 755 8.24 6.22 -8.58
CA LEU A 755 7.72 7.38 -9.30
C LEU A 755 6.20 7.33 -9.44
N ALA A 756 5.63 6.18 -9.78
CA ALA A 756 4.19 6.00 -9.89
C ALA A 756 3.50 6.27 -8.55
N TYR A 757 4.03 5.71 -7.46
CA TYR A 757 3.49 5.88 -6.12
C TYR A 757 3.70 7.30 -5.57
N GLY A 758 4.89 7.88 -5.76
CA GLY A 758 5.26 9.18 -5.20
C GLY A 758 4.61 10.36 -5.93
N THR A 759 4.42 10.25 -7.25
CA THR A 759 3.81 11.33 -8.05
C THR A 759 2.32 11.09 -8.31
N GLY A 760 1.83 9.86 -8.16
CA GLY A 760 0.47 9.48 -8.55
C GLY A 760 0.29 9.32 -10.07
N ALA A 761 1.38 9.26 -10.85
CA ALA A 761 1.35 8.98 -12.27
C ALA A 761 2.49 8.05 -12.68
N ALA A 762 2.14 6.95 -13.35
CA ALA A 762 3.15 6.02 -13.87
C ALA A 762 4.02 6.71 -14.93
N PRO A 763 5.34 6.42 -14.96
CA PRO A 763 6.17 6.89 -16.07
C PRO A 763 5.69 6.34 -17.41
N THR A 764 5.94 7.09 -18.48
CA THR A 764 5.74 6.65 -19.86
C THR A 764 7.08 6.60 -20.59
N SER A 765 7.10 6.15 -21.85
CA SER A 765 8.30 6.13 -22.70
C SER A 765 9.02 7.48 -22.77
N THR A 766 8.29 8.59 -22.70
CA THR A 766 8.87 9.94 -22.69
C THR A 766 9.76 10.23 -21.46
N ASP A 767 9.64 9.43 -20.40
CA ASP A 767 10.41 9.56 -19.16
C ASP A 767 11.70 8.73 -19.16
N ASP A 768 11.91 7.86 -20.16
CA ASP A 768 13.00 6.88 -20.17
C ASP A 768 14.37 7.51 -20.00
N THR A 769 14.63 8.66 -20.64
CA THR A 769 15.91 9.35 -20.51
C THR A 769 16.18 9.82 -19.08
N GLN A 770 15.14 10.23 -18.33
CA GLN A 770 15.29 10.63 -16.94
C GLN A 770 15.42 9.41 -16.02
N ILE A 771 14.71 8.32 -16.31
CA ILE A 771 14.84 7.05 -15.59
C ILE A 771 16.26 6.48 -15.74
N GLU A 772 16.83 6.49 -16.94
CA GLU A 772 18.21 6.05 -17.18
C GLU A 772 19.24 6.88 -16.41
N LYS A 773 19.01 8.19 -16.24
CA LYS A 773 19.86 9.03 -15.39
C LYS A 773 19.77 8.62 -13.92
N ILE A 774 18.57 8.31 -13.42
CA ILE A 774 18.37 7.80 -12.05
C ILE A 774 19.16 6.50 -11.87
N ILE A 775 18.97 5.53 -12.77
CA ILE A 775 19.64 4.22 -12.71
C ILE A 775 21.17 4.39 -12.74
N SER A 776 21.68 5.21 -13.66
CA SER A 776 23.13 5.47 -13.79
C SER A 776 23.76 6.03 -12.50
N ARG A 777 23.05 6.91 -11.78
CA ARG A 777 23.54 7.47 -10.51
C ARG A 777 23.47 6.47 -9.36
N VAL A 778 22.44 5.63 -9.35
CA VAL A 778 22.25 4.56 -8.37
C VAL A 778 23.26 3.43 -8.57
N HIS A 779 23.66 3.15 -9.81
CA HIS A 779 24.76 2.23 -10.13
C HIS A 779 26.07 2.64 -9.41
N ALA A 780 26.40 3.94 -9.40
CA ALA A 780 27.57 4.46 -8.68
C ALA A 780 27.49 4.28 -7.15
N ARG A 781 26.32 3.92 -6.61
CA ARG A 781 26.05 3.65 -5.20
C ARG A 781 25.66 2.19 -4.94
N ASN A 782 26.18 1.27 -5.76
CA ASN A 782 25.96 -0.17 -5.63
C ASN A 782 24.48 -0.58 -5.57
N PHE A 783 23.61 0.16 -6.27
CA PHE A 783 22.17 -0.10 -6.29
C PHE A 783 21.50 -0.07 -4.90
N GLY A 784 21.94 0.80 -3.99
CA GLY A 784 21.27 0.96 -2.69
C GLY A 784 19.81 1.40 -2.81
N PHE A 785 18.90 0.81 -2.02
CA PHE A 785 17.47 1.14 -2.07
C PHE A 785 17.15 2.56 -1.59
N LYS A 786 17.76 3.01 -0.50
CA LYS A 786 17.62 4.40 -0.02
C LYS A 786 18.22 5.37 -1.02
N SER A 787 19.37 5.01 -1.60
CA SER A 787 20.01 5.75 -2.67
C SER A 787 19.09 5.91 -3.89
N LEU A 788 18.34 4.88 -4.27
CA LEU A 788 17.33 4.98 -5.32
C LEU A 788 16.23 5.99 -4.98
N ILE A 789 15.69 5.96 -3.75
CA ILE A 789 14.67 6.94 -3.32
C ILE A 789 15.23 8.37 -3.38
N HIS A 790 16.49 8.57 -2.96
CA HIS A 790 17.18 9.85 -3.06
C HIS A 790 17.28 10.36 -4.50
N GLU A 791 17.63 9.51 -5.46
CA GLU A 791 17.72 9.90 -6.87
C GLU A 791 16.34 10.12 -7.51
N VAL A 792 15.32 9.36 -7.09
CA VAL A 792 13.92 9.61 -7.51
C VAL A 792 13.46 10.98 -7.04
N VAL A 793 13.60 11.31 -5.75
CA VAL A 793 13.14 12.60 -5.18
C VAL A 793 13.92 13.79 -5.76
N GLN A 794 15.21 13.62 -6.05
CA GLN A 794 16.04 14.65 -6.67
C GLN A 794 15.84 14.77 -8.20
N SER A 795 15.09 13.87 -8.83
CA SER A 795 14.86 13.92 -10.27
C SER A 795 13.87 15.01 -10.67
N ASP A 796 13.99 15.47 -11.93
CA ASP A 796 13.01 16.37 -12.53
C ASP A 796 11.60 15.75 -12.46
N LEU A 797 11.49 14.43 -12.70
CA LEU A 797 10.21 13.71 -12.71
C LEU A 797 9.44 13.84 -11.38
N PHE A 798 10.14 13.98 -10.26
CA PHE A 798 9.52 14.17 -8.95
C PHE A 798 9.29 15.64 -8.59
N GLN A 799 10.05 16.57 -9.18
CA GLN A 799 9.97 18.01 -8.88
C GLN A 799 9.17 18.82 -9.90
N THR A 800 8.70 18.19 -10.97
CA THR A 800 7.82 18.80 -11.97
C THR A 800 6.44 18.16 -11.96
N LYS A 801 5.47 18.91 -12.47
CA LYS A 801 4.11 18.43 -12.64
C LYS A 801 4.04 17.37 -13.72
#